data_AF-A0A8S8XSB5-F1
#
_entry.id   AF-A0A8S8XSB5-F1
#
_cell.length_a   1.000
_cell.length_b   1.000
_cell.length_c   1.000
_cell.angle_alpha   90.00
_cell.angle_beta   90.00
_cell.angle_gamma   90.00
#
_symmetry.space_group_name_H-M   'P 1'
#
loop_
_entity.id
_entity.type
_entity.pdbx_description
1 polymer ?
#
loop_
_entity_poly.entity_id
_entity_poly.type
_entity_poly.pdbx_seq_one_letter_code
_entity_poly.pdbx_strand_id
1 'polypeptide(L)'
;MRSARTLSASLVLLLLLPGCTTPLGDGQETEGIDCEMEPTTEGCFEPVVTEDDCTPTQVFTGESCRIMLRPEKLDFGTSEATLQIGTEMQQLTPSFLGDAPRKWAVNPQLPDGIEIDLESGVISGTPNYEEPSRHYTIIASNAAGIASFRIQITVLPIPVISVQLQSPEMNCTIGESCHMETPSFSGGEPDQWVCEPPLPSGLTLGQDGSISGIPDQVGSTNHTITGSNNGGSAYASLNITTIHASPDSIDYGGESFTFSIGQPVSLAPSSSGGEITAWSVNPDLLSGLSISQSGVISGIPSVLQPTTEYTITAENSGGSVSASILIEVIDLPIWDLEYTQQSFDLSVGDVIPTTSPSWGGGSPTSWHVSPPLPNGFQMDQGTGEISGTATDLQEWSTHTIWANNTGGGDFTEVSFRVIDQPPNQITWESQEIALPSNESAVINPYYSGPPIESWEVSPALPSGLQLSDDGTIEGVPDSRTDWSEYTIWGNNSGGSSSSSIWMAVHDLSADQDDLLRGMGQTNWGGWPSPILPIGEWAFPVAFSEGGYTSQIPVISASHVGKGKMLGYGHESWVYGSGGVEETAFSLGGVEWVCGKNADVGLAYGAGFEGFQDELESEGHTVHLSVSPDNLSGIDCLLDEFWNGHDDEDNSAIVSFLQDGGGLVMGGHAWYWSYSNTDVSHNYPGNKIAKTTGLFVSNAWGYNEVDMTDPPHELSRPRAAIEAIRADRIDGESLSIEDATIADSTLSICTGVVSLDFHNFWSSLREVVNQTGWTVIEYGTLWEDVGYNLGEDPVADTLLRVETALTQGLPASELPSHPSHAEFPGSGPPWLSPHYQDGLDRRQSERTTLQLRVLLC
;
A
#
# COMPACT_ATOMS: atom_id res chain seq x y z
N MET A 1 -12.44 -57.51 -75.21
CA MET A 1 -12.44 -56.71 -76.46
C MET A 1 -11.08 -56.86 -77.09
N ARG A 2 -11.01 -57.64 -78.18
CA ARG A 2 -10.69 -57.18 -79.55
C ARG A 2 -9.21 -56.79 -79.69
N SER A 3 -8.43 -57.37 -80.60
CA SER A 3 -8.75 -58.31 -81.66
C SER A 3 -7.47 -58.70 -82.41
N ALA A 4 -7.58 -59.83 -83.13
CA ALA A 4 -7.12 -59.98 -84.52
C ALA A 4 -5.59 -60.13 -84.70
N ARG A 5 -5.06 -61.01 -85.55
CA ARG A 5 -5.52 -61.80 -86.72
C ARG A 5 -4.23 -62.53 -87.18
N THR A 6 -4.14 -63.66 -87.87
CA THR A 6 -4.94 -64.26 -88.97
C THR A 6 -4.20 -65.55 -89.42
N LEU A 7 -4.97 -66.61 -89.72
CA LEU A 7 -4.90 -67.57 -90.86
C LEU A 7 -3.63 -68.42 -91.08
N SER A 8 -3.63 -69.64 -91.63
CA SER A 8 -4.62 -70.55 -92.28
C SER A 8 -3.90 -71.92 -92.40
N ALA A 9 -4.46 -73.09 -92.06
CA ALA A 9 -5.47 -73.90 -92.76
C ALA A 9 -4.92 -74.96 -93.74
N SER A 10 -5.57 -76.14 -93.67
CA SER A 10 -5.82 -77.15 -94.72
C SER A 10 -4.95 -78.43 -94.68
N LEU A 11 -5.53 -79.62 -94.42
CA LEU A 11 -6.30 -80.52 -95.34
C LEU A 11 -5.38 -81.18 -96.41
N VAL A 12 -5.48 -82.42 -96.88
CA VAL A 12 -6.31 -83.62 -96.66
C VAL A 12 -5.86 -84.70 -97.69
N LEU A 13 -6.27 -85.97 -97.51
CA LEU A 13 -6.43 -87.08 -98.49
C LEU A 13 -5.18 -87.72 -99.15
N LEU A 14 -4.95 -89.06 -99.12
CA LEU A 14 -5.67 -90.28 -99.63
C LEU A 14 -5.23 -90.69 -101.05
N LEU A 15 -5.31 -92.02 -101.33
CA LEU A 15 -5.31 -92.73 -102.64
C LEU A 15 -3.91 -93.20 -103.13
N LEU A 16 -3.61 -94.44 -103.61
CA LEU A 16 -4.36 -95.54 -104.25
C LEU A 16 -3.51 -96.85 -104.31
N LEU A 17 -4.18 -98.03 -104.39
CA LEU A 17 -3.70 -99.35 -104.93
C LEU A 17 -3.38 -99.25 -106.46
N PRO A 18 -2.95 -100.26 -107.28
CA PRO A 18 -3.03 -101.75 -107.17
C PRO A 18 -1.92 -102.59 -107.90
N GLY A 19 -2.15 -103.92 -108.04
CA GLY A 19 -1.80 -104.72 -109.24
C GLY A 19 -0.51 -105.56 -109.16
N CYS A 20 -0.54 -106.90 -109.06
CA CYS A 20 -0.91 -107.93 -110.05
C CYS A 20 0.28 -108.51 -110.86
N THR A 21 0.24 -109.84 -111.04
CA THR A 21 0.86 -110.70 -112.08
C THR A 21 2.19 -111.43 -111.79
N THR A 22 2.04 -112.74 -111.49
CA THR A 22 2.84 -113.91 -111.94
C THR A 22 2.98 -113.94 -113.48
N PRO A 23 3.91 -114.68 -114.16
CA PRO A 23 3.92 -116.16 -114.11
C PRO A 23 5.15 -116.99 -114.64
N LEU A 24 5.03 -118.33 -114.43
CA LEU A 24 5.37 -119.49 -115.30
C LEU A 24 6.81 -120.03 -115.49
N GLY A 25 6.88 -121.37 -115.46
CA GLY A 25 7.88 -122.24 -116.10
C GLY A 25 8.35 -123.39 -115.19
N ASP A 26 7.64 -124.53 -115.12
CA ASP A 26 7.94 -125.81 -115.81
C ASP A 26 9.41 -126.28 -115.64
N GLY A 27 9.75 -127.50 -115.23
CA GLY A 27 9.06 -128.78 -115.06
C GLY A 27 10.10 -129.89 -115.30
N GLN A 28 9.99 -131.01 -114.56
CA GLN A 28 10.49 -132.38 -114.89
C GLN A 28 12.03 -132.59 -114.99
N GLU A 29 12.65 -133.73 -114.66
CA GLU A 29 12.30 -135.04 -114.09
C GLU A 29 13.62 -135.84 -113.84
N THR A 30 13.52 -136.93 -113.08
CA THR A 30 14.29 -138.22 -113.16
C THR A 30 15.15 -138.69 -111.98
N GLU A 31 14.77 -139.91 -111.56
CA GLU A 31 15.34 -140.97 -110.71
C GLU A 31 16.85 -141.24 -110.96
N GLY A 32 17.67 -141.88 -110.11
CA GLY A 32 17.57 -142.63 -108.85
C GLY A 32 18.79 -143.57 -108.75
N ILE A 33 19.43 -143.71 -107.58
CA ILE A 33 20.55 -144.66 -107.31
C ILE A 33 20.43 -145.21 -105.86
N ASP A 34 20.57 -146.52 -105.68
CA ASP A 34 20.43 -147.28 -104.41
C ASP A 34 21.80 -147.76 -103.88
N CYS A 35 22.13 -147.42 -102.63
CA CYS A 35 23.47 -147.47 -102.01
C CYS A 35 23.71 -148.67 -101.06
N GLU A 36 22.80 -149.64 -100.92
CA GLU A 36 22.90 -150.68 -99.87
C GLU A 36 23.89 -151.85 -100.13
N MET A 37 24.42 -152.04 -101.34
CA MET A 37 25.29 -153.20 -101.63
C MET A 37 26.71 -152.89 -102.16
N GLU A 38 27.03 -151.64 -102.53
CA GLU A 38 28.38 -151.23 -102.98
C GLU A 38 28.72 -149.78 -102.55
N PRO A 39 29.34 -149.55 -101.36
CA PRO A 39 29.49 -148.23 -100.76
C PRO A 39 30.62 -147.35 -101.33
N THR A 40 31.25 -147.73 -102.44
CA THR A 40 32.35 -146.95 -103.05
C THR A 40 32.03 -146.41 -104.45
N THR A 41 30.75 -146.40 -104.85
CA THR A 41 30.30 -145.86 -106.14
C THR A 41 29.89 -144.39 -105.99
N GLU A 42 30.38 -143.55 -106.92
CA GLU A 42 30.25 -142.09 -106.94
C GLU A 42 28.76 -141.68 -107.03
N GLY A 43 28.25 -141.00 -105.99
CA GLY A 43 26.82 -140.67 -105.82
C GLY A 43 26.22 -140.99 -104.45
N CYS A 44 26.95 -141.69 -103.55
CA CYS A 44 26.48 -142.05 -102.20
C CYS A 44 27.10 -141.21 -101.05
N PHE A 45 27.70 -140.05 -101.35
CA PHE A 45 28.11 -139.03 -100.36
C PHE A 45 27.71 -137.63 -100.86
N GLU A 46 26.80 -136.95 -100.16
CA GLU A 46 26.51 -135.54 -100.41
C GLU A 46 27.52 -134.63 -99.68
N PRO A 47 28.13 -133.63 -100.34
CA PRO A 47 28.98 -132.67 -99.65
C PRO A 47 28.11 -131.67 -98.87
N VAL A 48 28.05 -131.83 -97.54
CA VAL A 48 27.45 -130.84 -96.65
C VAL A 48 28.40 -129.64 -96.57
N VAL A 49 27.98 -128.48 -97.09
CA VAL A 49 28.70 -127.21 -96.91
C VAL A 49 28.58 -126.81 -95.45
N THR A 50 29.71 -126.69 -94.77
CA THR A 50 29.79 -126.33 -93.35
C THR A 50 30.27 -124.89 -93.20
N GLU A 51 30.18 -124.33 -91.99
CA GLU A 51 30.62 -122.94 -91.71
C GLU A 51 32.10 -122.71 -92.11
N ASP A 52 32.93 -123.75 -92.05
CA ASP A 52 34.35 -123.72 -92.40
C ASP A 52 34.61 -123.58 -93.93
N ASP A 53 33.60 -123.81 -94.76
CA ASP A 53 33.70 -123.69 -96.23
C ASP A 53 33.44 -122.26 -96.73
N CYS A 54 32.98 -121.33 -95.87
CA CYS A 54 32.75 -119.94 -96.22
C CYS A 54 34.03 -119.10 -96.16
N THR A 55 34.27 -118.25 -97.18
CA THR A 55 35.38 -117.30 -97.14
C THR A 55 35.18 -116.22 -96.06
N PRO A 56 36.23 -115.55 -95.54
CA PRO A 56 36.11 -114.52 -94.48
C PRO A 56 35.19 -113.33 -94.82
N THR A 57 34.82 -113.17 -96.09
CA THR A 57 33.90 -112.16 -96.61
C THR A 57 32.48 -112.69 -96.86
N GLN A 58 32.18 -113.90 -96.40
CA GLN A 58 30.89 -114.57 -96.55
C GLN A 58 30.34 -115.02 -95.18
N VAL A 59 29.01 -115.12 -95.06
CA VAL A 59 28.29 -115.58 -93.87
C VAL A 59 27.48 -116.82 -94.25
N PHE A 60 27.61 -117.87 -93.44
CA PHE A 60 26.86 -119.11 -93.61
C PHE A 60 25.38 -118.89 -93.22
N THR A 61 24.45 -119.19 -94.12
CA THR A 61 23.00 -119.02 -93.88
C THR A 61 22.30 -120.29 -93.39
N GLY A 62 23.07 -121.32 -92.99
CA GLY A 62 22.54 -122.64 -92.62
C GLY A 62 22.52 -123.64 -93.78
N GLU A 63 22.43 -123.16 -95.03
CA GLU A 63 22.39 -123.99 -96.25
C GLU A 63 23.38 -123.52 -97.34
N SER A 64 23.87 -122.27 -97.29
CA SER A 64 24.82 -121.71 -98.27
C SER A 64 25.64 -120.54 -97.71
N CYS A 65 26.80 -120.25 -98.33
CA CYS A 65 27.59 -119.06 -98.00
C CYS A 65 27.14 -117.86 -98.85
N ARG A 66 26.60 -116.80 -98.23
CA ARG A 66 26.30 -115.52 -98.92
C ARG A 66 27.36 -114.47 -98.61
N ILE A 67 27.49 -113.43 -99.45
CA ILE A 67 28.40 -112.30 -99.17
C ILE A 67 27.96 -111.56 -97.91
N MET A 68 28.93 -111.21 -97.06
CA MET A 68 28.72 -110.45 -95.82
C MET A 68 28.29 -109.01 -96.14
N LEU A 69 27.26 -108.54 -95.46
CA LEU A 69 26.79 -107.16 -95.53
C LEU A 69 27.52 -106.33 -94.47
N ARG A 70 28.00 -105.15 -94.86
CA ARG A 70 28.61 -104.22 -93.90
C ARG A 70 27.58 -103.73 -92.88
N PRO A 71 27.99 -103.36 -91.65
CA PRO A 71 27.08 -102.77 -90.69
C PRO A 71 26.69 -101.36 -91.17
N GLU A 72 25.42 -100.99 -91.05
CA GLU A 72 24.92 -99.66 -91.38
C GLU A 72 23.97 -99.15 -90.30
N LYS A 73 23.82 -97.82 -90.20
CA LYS A 73 22.96 -97.14 -89.22
C LYS A 73 23.22 -97.60 -87.78
N LEU A 74 24.48 -97.55 -87.35
CA LEU A 74 24.83 -97.79 -85.95
C LEU A 74 24.14 -96.74 -85.07
N ASP A 75 23.40 -97.20 -84.07
CA ASP A 75 22.64 -96.35 -83.16
C ASP A 75 22.61 -96.96 -81.76
N PHE A 76 22.83 -96.13 -80.74
CA PHE A 76 22.81 -96.49 -79.32
C PHE A 76 21.52 -96.02 -78.62
N GLY A 77 20.54 -95.52 -79.39
CA GLY A 77 19.24 -95.05 -78.90
C GLY A 77 19.27 -93.62 -78.36
N THR A 78 20.45 -93.10 -78.00
CA THR A 78 20.67 -91.70 -77.63
C THR A 78 21.97 -91.16 -78.20
N SER A 79 21.97 -89.88 -78.59
CA SER A 79 23.18 -89.15 -79.04
C SER A 79 23.85 -88.37 -77.90
N GLU A 80 23.23 -88.30 -76.72
CA GLU A 80 23.75 -87.62 -75.54
C GLU A 80 23.48 -88.45 -74.27
N ALA A 81 24.44 -88.48 -73.35
CA ALA A 81 24.32 -89.10 -72.04
C ALA A 81 24.87 -88.14 -70.97
N THR A 82 24.05 -87.84 -69.97
CA THR A 82 24.51 -87.14 -68.76
C THR A 82 24.58 -88.15 -67.64
N LEU A 83 25.77 -88.35 -67.11
CA LEU A 83 26.05 -89.27 -66.03
C LEU A 83 26.39 -88.49 -64.77
N GLN A 84 26.28 -89.14 -63.61
CA GLN A 84 26.63 -88.55 -62.32
C GLN A 84 27.66 -89.44 -61.64
N ILE A 85 28.68 -88.84 -61.02
CA ILE A 85 29.71 -89.59 -60.28
C ILE A 85 29.07 -90.58 -59.31
N GLY A 86 29.54 -91.83 -59.33
CA GLY A 86 29.10 -92.89 -58.43
C GLY A 86 27.72 -93.50 -58.75
N THR A 87 27.03 -93.05 -59.81
CA THR A 87 25.77 -93.65 -60.27
C THR A 87 26.02 -94.55 -61.49
N GLU A 88 25.63 -95.82 -61.40
CA GLU A 88 25.74 -96.76 -62.52
C GLU A 88 24.89 -96.29 -63.70
N MET A 89 25.52 -96.19 -64.88
CA MET A 89 24.82 -95.73 -66.08
C MET A 89 23.87 -96.80 -66.62
N GLN A 90 22.77 -96.38 -67.23
CA GLN A 90 21.95 -97.30 -68.01
C GLN A 90 22.78 -97.81 -69.21
N GLN A 91 22.88 -99.13 -69.34
CA GLN A 91 23.65 -99.75 -70.41
C GLN A 91 23.12 -99.31 -71.78
N LEU A 92 24.04 -98.86 -72.65
CA LEU A 92 23.70 -98.47 -74.02
C LEU A 92 24.04 -99.62 -74.96
N THR A 93 23.01 -100.28 -75.47
CA THR A 93 23.15 -101.42 -76.37
C THR A 93 23.13 -100.93 -77.83
N PRO A 94 24.10 -101.35 -78.66
CA PRO A 94 24.11 -100.95 -80.06
C PRO A 94 23.01 -101.65 -80.87
N SER A 95 22.47 -100.93 -81.84
CA SER A 95 21.63 -101.46 -82.91
C SER A 95 22.22 -101.07 -84.26
N PHE A 96 22.11 -101.96 -85.24
CA PHE A 96 22.65 -101.76 -86.59
C PHE A 96 21.89 -102.64 -87.59
N LEU A 97 21.96 -102.28 -88.87
CA LEU A 97 21.48 -103.08 -90.00
C LEU A 97 22.66 -103.80 -90.68
N GLY A 98 22.39 -104.93 -91.32
CA GLY A 98 23.43 -105.76 -91.96
C GLY A 98 23.91 -106.89 -91.05
N ASP A 99 25.11 -107.43 -91.34
CA ASP A 99 25.70 -108.50 -90.54
C ASP A 99 26.48 -107.97 -89.34
N ALA A 100 26.55 -108.77 -88.27
CA ALA A 100 27.14 -108.37 -86.99
C ALA A 100 28.58 -107.83 -87.13
N PRO A 101 28.90 -106.68 -86.49
CA PRO A 101 30.27 -106.23 -86.32
C PRO A 101 31.11 -107.27 -85.60
N ARG A 102 32.37 -107.44 -86.01
CA ARG A 102 33.37 -108.29 -85.32
C ARG A 102 34.37 -107.49 -84.49
N LYS A 103 34.43 -106.17 -84.64
CA LYS A 103 35.33 -105.29 -83.87
C LYS A 103 34.65 -103.97 -83.52
N TRP A 104 34.77 -103.59 -82.25
CA TRP A 104 34.32 -102.33 -81.67
C TRP A 104 35.50 -101.48 -81.22
N ALA A 105 35.41 -100.17 -81.40
CA ALA A 105 36.40 -99.21 -80.91
C ALA A 105 35.71 -97.89 -80.53
N VAL A 106 36.31 -97.13 -79.61
CA VAL A 106 35.85 -95.80 -79.21
C VAL A 106 37.01 -94.81 -79.20
N ASN A 107 36.76 -93.59 -79.67
CA ASN A 107 37.77 -92.51 -79.67
C ASN A 107 37.13 -91.15 -79.36
N PRO A 108 37.63 -90.38 -78.38
CA PRO A 108 38.66 -90.73 -77.38
C PRO A 108 38.22 -91.83 -76.40
N GLN A 109 39.08 -92.26 -75.48
CA GLN A 109 38.72 -93.21 -74.40
C GLN A 109 37.55 -92.65 -73.59
N LEU A 110 36.56 -93.50 -73.26
CA LEU A 110 35.39 -93.15 -72.46
C LEU A 110 35.80 -92.65 -71.05
N PRO A 111 34.94 -91.88 -70.35
CA PRO A 111 35.23 -91.39 -69.00
C PRO A 111 35.63 -92.52 -68.04
N ASP A 112 36.50 -92.24 -67.08
CA ASP A 112 36.97 -93.24 -66.11
C ASP A 112 35.80 -93.92 -65.39
N GLY A 113 35.76 -95.24 -65.48
CA GLY A 113 34.69 -96.08 -64.93
C GLY A 113 33.56 -96.41 -65.91
N ILE A 114 33.58 -95.84 -67.14
CA ILE A 114 32.73 -96.21 -68.26
C ILE A 114 33.54 -96.99 -69.30
N GLU A 115 33.07 -98.17 -69.70
CA GLU A 115 33.76 -99.04 -70.64
C GLU A 115 32.83 -99.48 -71.77
N ILE A 116 33.42 -99.81 -72.93
CA ILE A 116 32.72 -100.46 -74.04
C ILE A 116 33.16 -101.92 -74.11
N ASP A 117 32.21 -102.84 -74.08
CA ASP A 117 32.48 -104.26 -74.32
C ASP A 117 32.89 -104.45 -75.79
N LEU A 118 34.11 -104.95 -76.01
CA LEU A 118 34.71 -105.09 -77.33
C LEU A 118 34.11 -106.23 -78.16
N GLU A 119 33.31 -107.11 -77.55
CA GLU A 119 32.63 -108.22 -78.23
C GLU A 119 31.19 -107.84 -78.62
N SER A 120 30.43 -107.24 -77.69
CA SER A 120 29.01 -106.88 -77.90
C SER A 120 28.78 -105.45 -78.37
N GLY A 121 29.73 -104.54 -78.10
CA GLY A 121 29.61 -103.10 -78.36
C GLY A 121 28.79 -102.33 -77.33
N VAL A 122 28.33 -102.97 -76.24
CA VAL A 122 27.56 -102.33 -75.16
C VAL A 122 28.45 -101.37 -74.36
N ILE A 123 27.96 -100.16 -74.07
CA ILE A 123 28.62 -99.22 -73.15
C ILE A 123 27.97 -99.29 -71.78
N SER A 124 28.77 -99.52 -70.74
CA SER A 124 28.31 -99.64 -69.35
C SER A 124 29.38 -99.20 -68.35
N GLY A 125 28.98 -99.00 -67.09
CA GLY A 125 29.89 -98.67 -65.99
C GLY A 125 29.37 -97.58 -65.06
N THR A 126 30.22 -97.15 -64.14
CA THR A 126 29.92 -96.09 -63.15
C THR A 126 31.05 -95.07 -63.21
N PRO A 127 30.78 -93.80 -63.55
CA PRO A 127 31.83 -92.82 -63.71
C PRO A 127 32.41 -92.41 -62.34
N ASN A 128 33.74 -92.29 -62.28
CA ASN A 128 34.46 -92.03 -61.01
C ASN A 128 34.87 -90.58 -60.81
N TYR A 129 34.97 -89.78 -61.89
CA TYR A 129 35.43 -88.40 -61.85
C TYR A 129 34.54 -87.49 -62.69
N GLU A 130 34.45 -86.22 -62.31
CA GLU A 130 33.78 -85.19 -63.10
C GLU A 130 34.52 -85.01 -64.42
N GLU A 131 33.78 -85.02 -65.53
CA GLU A 131 34.31 -84.69 -66.84
C GLU A 131 33.36 -83.70 -67.53
N PRO A 132 33.90 -82.62 -68.11
CA PRO A 132 33.10 -81.69 -68.90
C PRO A 132 32.58 -82.37 -70.16
N SER A 133 31.51 -81.83 -70.72
CA SER A 133 30.83 -82.42 -71.86
C SER A 133 31.76 -82.66 -73.05
N ARG A 134 31.87 -83.92 -73.49
CA ARG A 134 32.80 -84.35 -74.54
C ARG A 134 32.14 -85.32 -75.51
N HIS A 135 32.56 -85.31 -76.78
CA HIS A 135 32.05 -86.22 -77.80
C HIS A 135 32.98 -87.42 -78.00
N TYR A 136 32.39 -88.62 -78.03
CA TYR A 136 33.03 -89.92 -78.24
C TYR A 136 32.49 -90.54 -79.54
N THR A 137 33.38 -91.03 -80.39
CA THR A 137 33.01 -91.70 -81.66
C THR A 137 33.19 -93.20 -81.50
N ILE A 138 32.10 -93.95 -81.60
CA ILE A 138 32.07 -95.41 -81.53
C ILE A 138 32.10 -95.94 -82.96
N ILE A 139 32.98 -96.90 -83.22
CA ILE A 139 33.21 -97.48 -84.55
C ILE A 139 32.96 -98.99 -84.46
N ALA A 140 32.05 -99.48 -85.29
CA ALA A 140 31.73 -100.89 -85.43
C ALA A 140 32.17 -101.38 -86.82
N SER A 141 32.89 -102.50 -86.91
CA SER A 141 33.44 -102.98 -88.18
C SER A 141 33.32 -104.50 -88.36
N ASN A 142 33.08 -104.92 -89.59
CA ASN A 142 33.21 -106.31 -90.04
C ASN A 142 34.05 -106.36 -91.34
N ALA A 143 34.22 -107.55 -91.94
CA ALA A 143 35.06 -107.73 -93.13
C ALA A 143 34.54 -106.96 -94.37
N ALA A 144 33.27 -106.54 -94.38
CA ALA A 144 32.64 -105.82 -95.49
C ALA A 144 32.67 -104.29 -95.34
N GLY A 145 32.89 -103.75 -94.13
CA GLY A 145 32.99 -102.30 -93.92
C GLY A 145 32.83 -101.84 -92.47
N ILE A 146 32.72 -100.51 -92.29
CA ILE A 146 32.59 -99.85 -90.99
C ILE A 146 31.33 -98.99 -90.91
N ALA A 147 30.76 -98.89 -89.70
CA ALA A 147 29.78 -97.87 -89.31
C ALA A 147 30.29 -97.12 -88.08
N SER A 148 29.89 -95.87 -87.93
CA SER A 148 30.26 -95.04 -86.78
C SER A 148 29.07 -94.29 -86.20
N PHE A 149 29.06 -94.14 -84.89
CA PHE A 149 28.08 -93.35 -84.13
C PHE A 149 28.81 -92.38 -83.21
N ARG A 150 28.27 -91.18 -83.00
CA ARG A 150 28.86 -90.17 -82.13
C ARG A 150 27.92 -89.93 -80.96
N ILE A 151 28.43 -90.09 -79.74
CA ILE A 151 27.71 -89.84 -78.50
C ILE A 151 28.43 -88.74 -77.71
N GLN A 152 27.69 -87.82 -77.13
CA GLN A 152 28.22 -86.82 -76.20
C GLN A 152 27.99 -87.29 -74.76
N ILE A 153 29.05 -87.38 -73.95
CA ILE A 153 28.96 -87.78 -72.54
C ILE A 153 29.42 -86.62 -71.66
N THR A 154 28.65 -86.31 -70.63
CA THR A 154 28.99 -85.35 -69.57
C THR A 154 28.89 -86.07 -68.22
N VAL A 155 29.87 -85.90 -67.33
CA VAL A 155 29.78 -86.45 -65.97
C VAL A 155 29.67 -85.31 -64.97
N LEU A 156 28.53 -85.21 -64.29
CA LEU A 156 28.26 -84.22 -63.25
C LEU A 156 28.78 -84.66 -61.88
N PRO A 157 29.23 -83.74 -61.01
CA PRO A 157 29.57 -84.06 -59.63
C PRO A 157 28.32 -84.43 -58.82
N ILE A 158 28.52 -84.98 -57.62
CA ILE A 158 27.41 -85.29 -56.71
C ILE A 158 26.68 -83.97 -56.37
N PRO A 159 25.34 -83.87 -56.50
CA PRO A 159 24.60 -82.65 -56.19
C PRO A 159 24.70 -82.30 -54.71
N VAL A 160 24.61 -81.01 -54.39
CA VAL A 160 24.35 -80.56 -53.02
C VAL A 160 22.92 -80.95 -52.65
N ILE A 161 22.75 -81.75 -51.59
CA ILE A 161 21.46 -82.34 -51.19
C ILE A 161 20.75 -81.44 -50.16
N SER A 162 21.49 -80.91 -49.19
CA SER A 162 20.93 -80.01 -48.17
C SER A 162 21.97 -79.01 -47.70
N VAL A 163 21.52 -77.80 -47.37
CA VAL A 163 22.27 -76.80 -46.60
C VAL A 163 21.56 -76.61 -45.26
N GLN A 164 22.31 -76.59 -44.17
CA GLN A 164 21.80 -76.35 -42.82
C GLN A 164 22.61 -75.25 -42.16
N LEU A 165 21.90 -74.20 -41.75
CA LEU A 165 22.47 -73.12 -40.93
C LEU A 165 22.46 -73.55 -39.46
N GLN A 166 23.37 -72.98 -38.65
CA GLN A 166 23.40 -73.23 -37.21
C GLN A 166 22.11 -72.75 -36.52
N SER A 167 21.50 -71.69 -37.05
CA SER A 167 20.22 -71.11 -36.61
C SER A 167 19.47 -70.55 -37.83
N PRO A 168 18.13 -70.66 -37.89
CA PRO A 168 17.32 -70.00 -38.92
C PRO A 168 17.18 -68.49 -38.67
N GLU A 169 17.66 -67.97 -37.53
CA GLU A 169 17.56 -66.58 -37.11
C GLU A 169 18.92 -66.04 -36.66
N MET A 170 19.20 -64.77 -37.02
CA MET A 170 20.40 -64.02 -36.64
C MET A 170 19.98 -62.66 -36.09
N ASN A 171 20.25 -62.42 -34.80
CA ASN A 171 19.97 -61.14 -34.14
C ASN A 171 21.28 -60.37 -34.00
N CYS A 172 21.32 -59.16 -34.54
CA CYS A 172 22.49 -58.30 -34.54
C CYS A 172 22.15 -56.93 -33.92
N THR A 173 23.16 -56.27 -33.35
CA THR A 173 23.08 -54.89 -32.88
C THR A 173 23.84 -53.99 -33.86
N ILE A 174 23.30 -52.83 -34.22
CA ILE A 174 24.04 -51.85 -35.04
C ILE A 174 25.35 -51.47 -34.35
N GLY A 175 26.43 -51.39 -35.13
CA GLY A 175 27.76 -50.99 -34.64
C GLY A 175 28.53 -52.07 -33.91
N GLU A 176 27.92 -53.22 -33.63
CA GLU A 176 28.59 -54.40 -33.05
C GLU A 176 28.90 -55.45 -34.12
N SER A 177 29.96 -56.24 -33.91
CA SER A 177 30.29 -57.34 -34.82
C SER A 177 29.25 -58.45 -34.73
N CYS A 178 28.62 -58.79 -35.85
CA CYS A 178 27.69 -59.90 -35.97
C CYS A 178 28.30 -61.00 -36.84
N HIS A 179 28.20 -62.26 -36.38
CA HIS A 179 28.85 -63.40 -37.03
C HIS A 179 27.95 -64.65 -36.99
N MET A 180 27.94 -65.40 -38.09
CA MET A 180 27.37 -66.74 -38.21
C MET A 180 28.40 -67.67 -38.86
N GLU A 181 28.66 -68.78 -38.19
CA GLU A 181 29.59 -69.83 -38.64
C GLU A 181 29.18 -70.45 -39.98
N THR A 182 30.13 -71.11 -40.65
CA THR A 182 29.90 -71.79 -41.93
C THR A 182 28.74 -72.80 -41.86
N PRO A 183 27.86 -72.85 -42.88
CA PRO A 183 26.77 -73.82 -42.96
C PRO A 183 27.29 -75.26 -43.08
N SER A 184 26.55 -76.23 -42.53
CA SER A 184 26.78 -77.64 -42.83
C SER A 184 26.00 -78.07 -44.07
N PHE A 185 26.55 -78.99 -44.86
CA PHE A 185 25.90 -79.49 -46.08
C PHE A 185 26.02 -81.01 -46.21
N SER A 186 25.14 -81.61 -47.01
CA SER A 186 25.18 -83.04 -47.37
C SER A 186 25.15 -83.21 -48.90
N GLY A 187 25.75 -84.29 -49.41
CA GLY A 187 25.92 -84.52 -50.85
C GLY A 187 27.31 -84.12 -51.34
N GLY A 188 27.40 -83.47 -52.50
CA GLY A 188 28.65 -82.90 -53.00
C GLY A 188 29.01 -81.57 -52.34
N GLU A 189 30.29 -81.21 -52.46
CA GLU A 189 30.83 -79.95 -51.96
C GLU A 189 30.28 -78.77 -52.80
N PRO A 190 29.76 -77.70 -52.18
CA PRO A 190 29.36 -76.48 -52.88
C PRO A 190 30.58 -75.66 -53.32
N ASP A 191 30.63 -75.28 -54.60
CA ASP A 191 31.68 -74.42 -55.15
C ASP A 191 31.29 -72.93 -55.15
N GLN A 192 30.00 -72.64 -54.98
CA GLN A 192 29.46 -71.28 -54.92
C GLN A 192 28.42 -71.12 -53.83
N TRP A 193 28.49 -69.98 -53.12
CA TRP A 193 27.52 -69.53 -52.14
C TRP A 193 26.91 -68.20 -52.57
N VAL A 194 25.58 -68.14 -52.57
CA VAL A 194 24.83 -66.94 -52.96
C VAL A 194 23.74 -66.67 -51.93
N CYS A 195 23.48 -65.39 -51.66
CA CYS A 195 22.40 -64.92 -50.79
C CYS A 195 21.41 -64.06 -51.60
N GLU A 196 20.13 -64.42 -51.59
CA GLU A 196 19.05 -63.63 -52.20
C GLU A 196 17.88 -63.39 -51.23
N PRO A 197 17.43 -62.13 -51.05
CA PRO A 197 18.06 -60.86 -51.48
C PRO A 197 19.43 -60.63 -50.80
N PRO A 198 20.26 -59.66 -51.26
CA PRO A 198 21.55 -59.35 -50.64
C PRO A 198 21.42 -59.10 -49.15
N LEU A 199 22.47 -59.46 -48.38
CA LEU A 199 22.51 -59.24 -46.94
C LEU A 199 22.35 -57.75 -46.58
N PRO A 200 21.87 -57.43 -45.35
CA PRO A 200 21.80 -56.05 -44.86
C PRO A 200 23.16 -55.35 -44.97
N SER A 201 23.12 -54.02 -45.17
CA SER A 201 24.35 -53.23 -45.28
C SER A 201 25.24 -53.43 -44.05
N GLY A 202 26.55 -53.57 -44.30
CA GLY A 202 27.53 -53.91 -43.28
C GLY A 202 27.77 -55.40 -43.03
N LEU A 203 26.91 -56.30 -43.53
CA LEU A 203 27.11 -57.77 -43.49
C LEU A 203 27.59 -58.32 -44.84
N THR A 204 28.45 -59.34 -44.79
CA THR A 204 29.05 -59.98 -45.98
C THR A 204 28.96 -61.50 -45.90
N LEU A 205 28.79 -62.15 -47.06
CA LEU A 205 28.79 -63.61 -47.21
C LEU A 205 30.19 -64.07 -47.64
N GLY A 206 30.80 -64.96 -46.86
CA GLY A 206 32.09 -65.58 -47.14
C GLY A 206 32.02 -66.61 -48.27
N GLN A 207 33.18 -66.97 -48.84
CA GLN A 207 33.29 -68.01 -49.88
C GLN A 207 32.98 -69.43 -49.36
N ASP A 208 32.97 -69.61 -48.04
CA ASP A 208 32.62 -70.82 -47.31
C ASP A 208 31.17 -70.81 -46.80
N GLY A 209 30.39 -69.78 -47.15
CA GLY A 209 29.01 -69.60 -46.71
C GLY A 209 28.84 -68.96 -45.33
N SER A 210 29.93 -68.62 -44.62
CA SER A 210 29.85 -67.87 -43.34
C SER A 210 29.30 -66.46 -43.55
N ILE A 211 28.66 -65.86 -42.53
CA ILE A 211 28.15 -64.48 -42.60
C ILE A 211 28.83 -63.66 -41.51
N SER A 212 29.45 -62.54 -41.87
CA SER A 212 30.12 -61.68 -40.91
C SER A 212 30.08 -60.20 -41.31
N GLY A 213 30.12 -59.32 -40.31
CA GLY A 213 30.23 -57.87 -40.53
C GLY A 213 29.70 -57.04 -39.36
N ILE A 214 29.51 -55.75 -39.59
CA ILE A 214 28.96 -54.80 -38.62
C ILE A 214 27.77 -54.12 -39.30
N PRO A 215 26.51 -54.46 -38.94
CA PRO A 215 25.35 -53.87 -39.57
C PRO A 215 25.21 -52.38 -39.21
N ASP A 216 24.72 -51.58 -40.15
CA ASP A 216 24.58 -50.12 -40.05
C ASP A 216 23.13 -49.63 -40.14
N GLN A 217 22.16 -50.52 -40.31
CA GLN A 217 20.73 -50.21 -40.41
C GLN A 217 19.90 -51.16 -39.56
N VAL A 218 18.76 -50.66 -39.05
CA VAL A 218 17.77 -51.43 -38.28
C VAL A 218 16.75 -52.02 -39.22
N GLY A 219 16.38 -53.27 -39.00
CA GLY A 219 15.34 -53.95 -39.75
C GLY A 219 15.34 -55.45 -39.55
N SER A 220 14.23 -56.08 -39.92
CA SER A 220 14.12 -57.53 -40.03
C SER A 220 13.93 -57.91 -41.49
N THR A 221 14.85 -58.70 -42.03
CA THR A 221 14.85 -59.11 -43.44
C THR A 221 15.08 -60.61 -43.56
N ASN A 222 14.33 -61.24 -44.46
CA ASN A 222 14.48 -62.66 -44.76
C ASN A 222 15.40 -62.85 -45.98
N HIS A 223 16.34 -63.76 -45.85
CA HIS A 223 17.36 -64.10 -46.84
C HIS A 223 17.36 -65.60 -47.11
N THR A 224 17.77 -65.98 -48.32
CA THR A 224 17.94 -67.38 -48.71
C THR A 224 19.41 -67.63 -49.06
N ILE A 225 20.08 -68.47 -48.27
CA ILE A 225 21.47 -68.86 -48.48
C ILE A 225 21.50 -70.14 -49.31
N THR A 226 22.09 -70.07 -50.49
CA THR A 226 22.14 -71.17 -51.46
C THR A 226 23.58 -71.62 -51.66
N GLY A 227 23.85 -72.91 -51.45
CA GLY A 227 25.10 -73.57 -51.81
C GLY A 227 24.89 -74.42 -53.06
N SER A 228 25.72 -74.24 -54.08
CA SER A 228 25.57 -74.90 -55.38
C SER A 228 26.88 -75.43 -55.96
N ASN A 229 26.78 -76.53 -56.70
CA ASN A 229 27.81 -77.05 -57.60
C ASN A 229 27.18 -77.46 -58.95
N ASN A 230 27.98 -77.94 -59.91
CA ASN A 230 27.48 -78.35 -61.23
C ASN A 230 26.48 -79.52 -61.20
N GLY A 231 26.40 -80.27 -60.10
CA GLY A 231 25.45 -81.36 -59.92
C GLY A 231 24.08 -80.90 -59.42
N GLY A 232 24.02 -79.80 -58.66
CA GLY A 232 22.78 -79.24 -58.12
C GLY A 232 23.01 -78.20 -57.03
N SER A 233 21.92 -77.70 -56.46
CA SER A 233 21.94 -76.68 -55.40
C SER A 233 20.97 -77.03 -54.29
N ALA A 234 21.32 -76.68 -53.06
CA ALA A 234 20.43 -76.68 -51.91
C ALA A 234 20.46 -75.33 -51.20
N TYR A 235 19.40 -75.03 -50.44
CA TYR A 235 19.23 -73.73 -49.80
C TYR A 235 18.71 -73.85 -48.37
N ALA A 236 18.94 -72.80 -47.59
CA ALA A 236 18.36 -72.59 -46.27
C ALA A 236 17.88 -71.14 -46.12
N SER A 237 16.77 -70.93 -45.40
CA SER A 237 16.25 -69.60 -45.09
C SER A 237 16.87 -69.05 -43.81
N LEU A 238 17.20 -67.76 -43.81
CA LEU A 238 17.75 -67.02 -42.69
C LEU A 238 16.98 -65.71 -42.48
N ASN A 239 16.46 -65.48 -41.29
CA ASN A 239 15.96 -64.15 -40.88
C ASN A 239 17.06 -63.40 -40.15
N ILE A 240 17.40 -62.19 -40.62
CA ILE A 240 18.35 -61.30 -39.95
C ILE A 240 17.57 -60.14 -39.35
N THR A 241 17.62 -60.01 -38.02
CA THR A 241 17.03 -58.88 -37.29
C THR A 241 18.15 -58.02 -36.70
N THR A 242 18.16 -56.75 -37.07
CA THR A 242 19.12 -55.74 -36.61
C THR A 242 18.39 -54.72 -35.74
N ILE A 243 18.89 -54.50 -34.53
CA ILE A 243 18.33 -53.54 -33.56
C ILE A 243 19.37 -52.50 -33.16
N HIS A 244 18.94 -51.36 -32.61
CA HIS A 244 19.85 -50.41 -31.95
C HIS A 244 20.49 -51.06 -30.72
N ALA A 245 21.66 -50.55 -30.30
CA ALA A 245 22.12 -50.76 -28.92
C ALA A 245 21.13 -50.10 -27.95
N SER A 246 20.85 -50.68 -26.79
CA SER A 246 19.95 -50.07 -25.81
C SER A 246 20.53 -48.74 -25.28
N PRO A 247 19.69 -47.73 -24.95
CA PRO A 247 20.13 -46.59 -24.16
C PRO A 247 20.56 -47.05 -22.75
N ASP A 248 21.66 -46.53 -22.23
CA ASP A 248 22.24 -46.98 -20.95
C ASP A 248 21.80 -46.09 -19.77
N SER A 249 21.77 -44.77 -19.96
CA SER A 249 21.38 -43.82 -18.92
C SER A 249 20.85 -42.52 -19.51
N ILE A 250 19.99 -41.83 -18.74
CA ILE A 250 19.55 -40.46 -18.98
C ILE A 250 19.66 -39.67 -17.67
N ASP A 251 20.16 -38.43 -17.74
CA ASP A 251 20.35 -37.55 -16.59
C ASP A 251 20.05 -36.09 -16.96
N TYR A 252 19.19 -35.43 -16.19
CA TYR A 252 18.86 -34.01 -16.34
C TYR A 252 19.72 -33.07 -15.48
N GLY A 253 20.73 -33.60 -14.79
CA GLY A 253 21.68 -32.84 -13.97
C GLY A 253 21.20 -32.54 -12.55
N GLY A 254 20.05 -33.08 -12.15
CA GLY A 254 19.45 -32.89 -10.83
C GLY A 254 18.22 -33.77 -10.60
N GLU A 255 17.91 -34.03 -9.33
CA GLU A 255 16.76 -34.85 -8.91
C GLU A 255 15.51 -34.02 -8.61
N SER A 256 15.67 -32.71 -8.35
CA SER A 256 14.58 -31.79 -8.03
C SER A 256 14.79 -30.43 -8.68
N PHE A 257 13.73 -29.90 -9.28
CA PHE A 257 13.70 -28.61 -9.97
C PHE A 257 12.52 -27.78 -9.47
N THR A 258 12.81 -26.55 -9.08
CA THR A 258 11.79 -25.56 -8.71
C THR A 258 11.73 -24.50 -9.81
N PHE A 259 10.57 -24.37 -10.44
CA PHE A 259 10.30 -23.37 -11.47
C PHE A 259 9.37 -22.29 -10.93
N SER A 260 9.49 -21.07 -11.44
CA SER A 260 8.54 -20.01 -11.18
C SER A 260 7.54 -19.88 -12.33
N ILE A 261 6.26 -19.71 -11.98
CA ILE A 261 5.20 -19.48 -12.96
C ILE A 261 5.52 -18.31 -13.90
N GLY A 262 5.19 -18.43 -15.18
CA GLY A 262 5.40 -17.38 -16.17
C GLY A 262 6.86 -17.19 -16.64
N GLN A 263 7.83 -17.92 -16.06
CA GLN A 263 9.22 -17.88 -16.52
C GLN A 263 9.53 -19.00 -17.54
N PRO A 264 10.35 -18.72 -18.56
CA PRO A 264 10.76 -19.73 -19.52
C PRO A 264 11.69 -20.75 -18.86
N VAL A 265 11.39 -22.03 -19.09
CA VAL A 265 12.16 -23.18 -18.63
C VAL A 265 12.78 -23.88 -19.85
N SER A 266 14.02 -24.34 -19.70
CA SER A 266 14.68 -25.23 -20.65
C SER A 266 15.63 -26.17 -19.89
N LEU A 267 15.28 -27.45 -19.86
CA LEU A 267 16.02 -28.50 -19.17
C LEU A 267 16.39 -29.59 -20.18
N ALA A 268 17.68 -29.73 -20.47
CA ALA A 268 18.19 -30.67 -21.45
C ALA A 268 18.76 -31.92 -20.77
N PRO A 269 18.43 -33.13 -21.25
CA PRO A 269 19.04 -34.35 -20.73
C PRO A 269 20.43 -34.58 -21.33
N SER A 270 21.26 -35.27 -20.58
CA SER A 270 22.43 -35.99 -21.07
C SER A 270 22.09 -37.48 -21.16
N SER A 271 22.57 -38.16 -22.18
CA SER A 271 22.32 -39.59 -22.40
C SER A 271 23.57 -40.35 -22.82
N SER A 272 23.61 -41.64 -22.50
CA SER A 272 24.67 -42.59 -22.90
C SER A 272 24.08 -43.88 -23.46
N GLY A 273 24.87 -44.66 -24.18
CA GLY A 273 24.45 -45.91 -24.82
C GLY A 273 24.05 -45.71 -26.28
N GLY A 274 23.05 -46.46 -26.75
CA GLY A 274 22.56 -46.34 -28.12
C GLY A 274 21.73 -45.08 -28.39
N GLU A 275 21.61 -44.73 -29.68
CA GLU A 275 20.85 -43.57 -30.14
C GLU A 275 19.37 -43.69 -29.74
N ILE A 276 18.83 -42.64 -29.12
CA ILE A 276 17.44 -42.59 -28.65
C ILE A 276 16.54 -42.11 -29.78
N THR A 277 15.46 -42.85 -30.03
CA THR A 277 14.54 -42.56 -31.14
C THR A 277 13.19 -41.99 -30.67
N ALA A 278 12.83 -42.20 -29.40
CA ALA A 278 11.60 -41.68 -28.83
C ALA A 278 11.78 -41.33 -27.35
N TRP A 279 11.05 -40.30 -26.92
CA TRP A 279 10.97 -39.83 -25.55
C TRP A 279 9.52 -39.79 -25.12
N SER A 280 9.26 -40.19 -23.88
CA SER A 280 7.96 -40.03 -23.24
C SER A 280 8.14 -39.58 -21.79
N VAL A 281 7.08 -39.01 -21.22
CA VAL A 281 7.04 -38.52 -19.84
C VAL A 281 5.71 -38.94 -19.22
N ASN A 282 5.74 -39.41 -17.97
CA ASN A 282 4.55 -39.79 -17.22
C ASN A 282 4.66 -39.32 -15.76
N PRO A 283 3.66 -38.62 -15.20
CA PRO A 283 2.43 -38.15 -15.86
C PRO A 283 2.70 -37.07 -16.94
N ASP A 284 1.67 -36.66 -17.69
CA ASP A 284 1.81 -35.57 -18.65
C ASP A 284 2.32 -34.29 -17.97
N LEU A 285 3.24 -33.57 -18.62
CA LEU A 285 3.76 -32.31 -18.11
C LEU A 285 2.63 -31.27 -17.97
N LEU A 286 2.76 -30.40 -16.97
CA LEU A 286 1.81 -29.32 -16.72
C LEU A 286 1.63 -28.40 -17.94
N SER A 287 0.45 -27.78 -18.02
CA SER A 287 0.12 -26.86 -19.12
C SER A 287 1.18 -25.77 -19.27
N GLY A 288 1.70 -25.63 -20.49
CA GLY A 288 2.78 -24.69 -20.81
C GLY A 288 4.18 -25.29 -20.82
N LEU A 289 4.39 -26.50 -20.28
CA LEU A 289 5.61 -27.30 -20.49
C LEU A 289 5.39 -28.41 -21.50
N SER A 290 6.45 -28.77 -22.23
CA SER A 290 6.44 -29.86 -23.20
C SER A 290 7.81 -30.53 -23.28
N ILE A 291 7.83 -31.80 -23.64
CA ILE A 291 9.07 -32.53 -23.96
C ILE A 291 9.25 -32.58 -25.47
N SER A 292 10.44 -32.24 -25.93
CA SER A 292 10.80 -32.28 -27.36
C SER A 292 11.23 -33.68 -27.80
N GLN A 293 11.40 -33.88 -29.11
CA GLN A 293 11.92 -35.13 -29.68
C GLN A 293 13.37 -35.44 -29.27
N SER A 294 14.11 -34.46 -28.75
CA SER A 294 15.46 -34.65 -28.20
C SER A 294 15.49 -34.79 -26.67
N GLY A 295 14.31 -34.95 -26.04
CA GLY A 295 14.19 -35.08 -24.59
C GLY A 295 14.28 -33.76 -23.81
N VAL A 296 14.46 -32.60 -24.46
CA VAL A 296 14.49 -31.31 -23.75
C VAL A 296 13.09 -30.97 -23.26
N ILE A 297 12.96 -30.73 -21.95
CA ILE A 297 11.74 -30.20 -21.32
C ILE A 297 11.80 -28.67 -21.41
N SER A 298 10.82 -28.05 -22.06
CA SER A 298 10.81 -26.59 -22.24
C SER A 298 9.41 -26.01 -22.31
N GLY A 299 9.31 -24.70 -22.04
CA GLY A 299 8.08 -23.93 -22.12
C GLY A 299 7.95 -22.90 -21.00
N ILE A 300 6.72 -22.45 -20.74
CA ILE A 300 6.41 -21.47 -19.70
C ILE A 300 5.30 -22.06 -18.82
N PRO A 301 5.57 -22.48 -17.58
CA PRO A 301 4.56 -22.98 -16.65
C PRO A 301 3.44 -21.96 -16.46
N SER A 302 2.19 -22.38 -16.62
CA SER A 302 1.02 -21.50 -16.47
C SER A 302 0.17 -21.78 -15.22
N VAL A 303 0.51 -22.80 -14.44
CA VAL A 303 -0.24 -23.22 -13.24
C VAL A 303 0.75 -23.63 -12.15
N LEU A 304 0.45 -23.26 -10.90
CA LEU A 304 1.19 -23.70 -9.72
C LEU A 304 1.04 -25.21 -9.52
N GLN A 305 2.10 -25.84 -9.03
CA GLN A 305 2.13 -27.28 -8.83
C GLN A 305 3.00 -27.61 -7.60
N PRO A 306 2.47 -28.39 -6.64
CA PRO A 306 3.32 -28.93 -5.58
C PRO A 306 4.37 -29.88 -6.18
N THR A 307 5.43 -30.18 -5.44
CA THR A 307 6.46 -31.13 -5.87
C THR A 307 5.83 -32.43 -6.40
N THR A 308 5.98 -32.68 -7.70
CA THR A 308 5.40 -33.82 -8.41
C THR A 308 6.50 -34.59 -9.11
N GLU A 309 6.48 -35.91 -8.98
CA GLU A 309 7.44 -36.80 -9.63
C GLU A 309 7.03 -37.07 -11.08
N TYR A 310 7.96 -36.90 -12.00
CA TYR A 310 7.85 -37.24 -13.41
C TYR A 310 8.86 -38.32 -13.77
N THR A 311 8.39 -39.39 -14.39
CA THR A 311 9.25 -40.42 -14.98
C THR A 311 9.41 -40.13 -16.46
N ILE A 312 10.63 -39.84 -16.88
CA ILE A 312 10.99 -39.67 -18.29
C ILE A 312 11.55 -41.00 -18.78
N THR A 313 11.05 -41.48 -19.92
CA THR A 313 11.51 -42.69 -20.58
C THR A 313 12.10 -42.35 -21.95
N ALA A 314 13.33 -42.81 -22.17
CA ALA A 314 14.01 -42.75 -23.45
C ALA A 314 14.10 -44.17 -24.04
N GLU A 315 13.70 -44.33 -25.30
CA GLU A 315 13.61 -45.66 -25.92
C GLU A 315 14.10 -45.71 -27.36
N ASN A 316 14.55 -46.89 -27.74
CA ASN A 316 14.82 -47.30 -29.12
C ASN A 316 14.48 -48.79 -29.30
N SER A 317 14.74 -49.34 -30.49
CA SER A 317 14.41 -50.74 -30.80
C SER A 317 15.23 -51.78 -30.02
N GLY A 318 16.29 -51.37 -29.32
CA GLY A 318 17.14 -52.23 -28.49
C GLY A 318 16.75 -52.24 -27.01
N GLY A 319 15.97 -51.26 -26.55
CA GLY A 319 15.49 -51.18 -25.18
C GLY A 319 15.09 -49.76 -24.76
N SER A 320 14.82 -49.60 -23.48
CA SER A 320 14.42 -48.34 -22.86
C SER A 320 15.13 -48.12 -21.53
N VAL A 321 15.43 -46.87 -21.20
CA VAL A 321 15.89 -46.43 -19.88
C VAL A 321 14.95 -45.35 -19.35
N SER A 322 14.86 -45.19 -18.03
CA SER A 322 14.03 -44.15 -17.43
C SER A 322 14.73 -43.48 -16.26
N ALA A 323 14.40 -42.21 -16.02
CA ALA A 323 14.82 -41.45 -14.86
C ALA A 323 13.63 -40.68 -14.27
N SER A 324 13.60 -40.57 -12.95
CA SER A 324 12.62 -39.76 -12.23
C SER A 324 13.22 -38.40 -11.88
N ILE A 325 12.45 -37.34 -12.10
CA ILE A 325 12.76 -35.98 -11.62
C ILE A 325 11.56 -35.44 -10.85
N LEU A 326 11.81 -34.61 -9.84
CA LEU A 326 10.79 -33.89 -9.11
C LEU A 326 10.68 -32.47 -9.66
N ILE A 327 9.47 -32.03 -10.01
CA ILE A 327 9.21 -30.66 -10.46
C ILE A 327 8.18 -30.03 -9.53
N GLU A 328 8.56 -28.88 -8.97
CA GLU A 328 7.68 -27.96 -8.25
C GLU A 328 7.55 -26.65 -9.03
N VAL A 329 6.33 -26.11 -9.12
CA VAL A 329 6.10 -24.79 -9.72
C VAL A 329 5.54 -23.87 -8.66
N ILE A 330 6.36 -22.90 -8.23
CA ILE A 330 6.03 -21.87 -7.25
C ILE A 330 5.70 -20.55 -7.94
N ASP A 331 5.17 -19.58 -7.18
CA ASP A 331 4.97 -18.22 -7.67
C ASP A 331 6.31 -17.54 -8.02
N LEU A 332 6.23 -16.44 -8.75
CA LEU A 332 7.33 -15.48 -8.78
C LEU A 332 7.45 -14.80 -7.41
N PRO A 333 8.65 -14.66 -6.83
CA PRO A 333 8.82 -13.92 -5.58
C PRO A 333 8.32 -12.48 -5.73
N ILE A 334 7.84 -11.92 -4.63
CA ILE A 334 7.51 -10.50 -4.52
C ILE A 334 8.82 -9.74 -4.27
N TRP A 335 8.95 -8.54 -4.83
CA TRP A 335 10.10 -7.65 -4.62
C TRP A 335 9.69 -6.20 -4.83
N ASP A 336 10.49 -5.25 -4.33
CA ASP A 336 10.22 -3.81 -4.36
C ASP A 336 8.83 -3.46 -3.81
N LEU A 337 8.43 -4.07 -2.69
CA LEU A 337 7.20 -3.69 -1.99
C LEU A 337 7.36 -2.28 -1.40
N GLU A 338 6.46 -1.37 -1.74
CA GLU A 338 6.53 0.02 -1.27
C GLU A 338 5.15 0.69 -1.21
N TYR A 339 4.98 1.63 -0.28
CA TYR A 339 3.87 2.58 -0.28
C TYR A 339 4.37 3.94 -0.76
N THR A 340 3.54 4.65 -1.53
CA THR A 340 3.88 6.01 -2.01
C THR A 340 4.20 7.00 -0.89
N GLN A 341 3.59 6.81 0.29
CA GLN A 341 3.88 7.53 1.51
C GLN A 341 4.21 6.54 2.62
N GLN A 342 5.40 6.69 3.20
CA GLN A 342 5.91 5.80 4.26
C GLN A 342 5.90 6.46 5.65
N SER A 343 5.60 7.76 5.75
CA SER A 343 5.53 8.47 7.03
C SER A 343 4.28 9.34 7.11
N PHE A 344 3.52 9.18 8.19
CA PHE A 344 2.29 9.92 8.47
C PHE A 344 2.46 10.73 9.77
N ASP A 345 2.61 12.05 9.65
CA ASP A 345 2.61 13.01 10.77
C ASP A 345 1.25 13.69 10.77
N LEU A 346 0.40 13.32 11.72
CA LEU A 346 -1.04 13.59 11.72
C LEU A 346 -1.46 14.27 13.01
N SER A 347 -2.59 14.97 12.98
CA SER A 347 -3.28 15.43 14.18
C SER A 347 -4.46 14.52 14.50
N VAL A 348 -4.90 14.48 15.77
CA VAL A 348 -6.14 13.78 16.14
C VAL A 348 -7.30 14.27 15.26
N GLY A 349 -8.06 13.32 14.69
CA GLY A 349 -9.15 13.57 13.75
C GLY A 349 -8.75 13.55 12.27
N ASP A 350 -7.46 13.58 11.93
CA ASP A 350 -7.01 13.48 10.55
C ASP A 350 -7.31 12.10 9.95
N VAL A 351 -7.65 12.07 8.67
CA VAL A 351 -8.01 10.86 7.93
C VAL A 351 -6.92 10.54 6.92
N ILE A 352 -6.42 9.30 6.94
CA ILE A 352 -5.59 8.77 5.85
C ILE A 352 -6.53 8.12 4.83
N PRO A 353 -6.58 8.62 3.58
CA PRO A 353 -7.32 7.96 2.52
C PRO A 353 -6.70 6.59 2.21
N THR A 354 -7.49 5.68 1.64
CA THR A 354 -7.02 4.34 1.26
C THR A 354 -5.77 4.42 0.40
N THR A 355 -4.66 3.93 0.95
CA THR A 355 -3.35 3.92 0.30
C THR A 355 -2.99 2.48 -0.03
N SER A 356 -2.83 2.20 -1.32
CA SER A 356 -2.47 0.86 -1.81
C SER A 356 -0.96 0.72 -1.98
N PRO A 357 -0.37 -0.44 -1.63
CA PRO A 357 1.02 -0.73 -1.91
C PRO A 357 1.25 -1.00 -3.40
N SER A 358 2.48 -0.81 -3.86
CA SER A 358 2.99 -1.30 -5.15
C SER A 358 4.09 -2.32 -4.93
N TRP A 359 4.22 -3.29 -5.85
CA TRP A 359 5.25 -4.32 -5.81
C TRP A 359 5.57 -4.84 -7.22
N GLY A 360 6.72 -5.48 -7.37
CA GLY A 360 7.12 -6.26 -8.53
C GLY A 360 7.01 -7.77 -8.31
N GLY A 361 7.06 -8.55 -9.39
CA GLY A 361 7.11 -10.02 -9.34
C GLY A 361 5.74 -10.69 -9.35
N GLY A 362 5.54 -11.67 -8.47
CA GLY A 362 4.28 -12.42 -8.36
C GLY A 362 3.21 -11.70 -7.53
N SER A 363 1.98 -12.21 -7.55
CA SER A 363 0.89 -11.67 -6.75
C SER A 363 0.97 -12.15 -5.29
N PRO A 364 0.81 -11.25 -4.29
CA PRO A 364 0.71 -11.62 -2.88
C PRO A 364 -0.54 -12.47 -2.61
N THR A 365 -0.39 -13.46 -1.72
CA THR A 365 -1.50 -14.29 -1.23
C THR A 365 -1.75 -14.13 0.27
N SER A 366 -0.84 -13.48 0.99
CA SER A 366 -0.99 -13.13 2.39
C SER A 366 -0.29 -11.82 2.74
N TRP A 367 -0.95 -11.00 3.55
CA TRP A 367 -0.43 -9.74 4.07
C TRP A 367 -0.36 -9.79 5.60
N HIS A 368 0.69 -9.20 6.16
CA HIS A 368 0.88 -9.13 7.60
C HIS A 368 1.48 -7.78 8.01
N VAL A 369 1.16 -7.30 9.21
CA VAL A 369 1.73 -6.07 9.79
C VAL A 369 2.13 -6.30 11.23
N SER A 370 3.28 -5.78 11.64
CA SER A 370 3.82 -5.93 13.00
C SER A 370 4.82 -4.82 13.33
N PRO A 371 4.71 -4.17 14.50
CA PRO A 371 3.57 -4.24 15.43
C PRO A 371 2.24 -3.78 14.78
N PRO A 372 1.07 -4.08 15.37
CA PRO A 372 -0.21 -3.58 14.86
C PRO A 372 -0.19 -2.07 14.64
N LEU A 373 -0.90 -1.58 13.62
CA LEU A 373 -1.03 -0.15 13.36
C LEU A 373 -1.65 0.57 14.59
N PRO A 374 -1.38 1.88 14.79
CA PRO A 374 -1.97 2.63 15.89
C PRO A 374 -3.50 2.61 15.82
N ASN A 375 -4.15 2.82 16.97
CA ASN A 375 -5.61 2.84 17.05
C ASN A 375 -6.21 3.82 16.03
N GLY A 376 -7.27 3.37 15.36
CA GLY A 376 -7.93 4.12 14.29
C GLY A 376 -7.41 3.85 12.88
N PHE A 377 -6.24 3.20 12.73
CA PHE A 377 -5.72 2.73 11.44
C PHE A 377 -5.85 1.21 11.28
N GLN A 378 -6.14 0.76 10.06
CA GLN A 378 -6.27 -0.65 9.73
C GLN A 378 -5.64 -0.94 8.37
N MET A 379 -5.08 -2.15 8.25
CA MET A 379 -4.60 -2.71 6.99
C MET A 379 -5.53 -3.84 6.55
N ASP A 380 -6.00 -3.80 5.31
CA ASP A 380 -6.73 -4.90 4.70
C ASP A 380 -5.78 -6.09 4.47
N GLN A 381 -6.10 -7.25 5.07
CA GLN A 381 -5.23 -8.44 5.02
C GLN A 381 -5.28 -9.18 3.66
N GLY A 382 -6.21 -8.83 2.78
CA GLY A 382 -6.31 -9.37 1.42
C GLY A 382 -5.58 -8.51 0.38
N THR A 383 -5.59 -7.19 0.53
CA THR A 383 -5.01 -6.26 -0.47
C THR A 383 -3.75 -5.54 0.00
N GLY A 384 -3.48 -5.52 1.31
CA GLY A 384 -2.43 -4.70 1.91
C GLY A 384 -2.81 -3.22 2.03
N GLU A 385 -4.01 -2.80 1.65
CA GLU A 385 -4.37 -1.38 1.69
C GLU A 385 -4.47 -0.84 3.12
N ILE A 386 -3.91 0.35 3.37
CA ILE A 386 -3.97 1.03 4.67
C ILE A 386 -4.97 2.18 4.60
N SER A 387 -5.83 2.30 5.61
CA SER A 387 -6.73 3.45 5.77
C SER A 387 -7.11 3.64 7.25
N GLY A 388 -7.63 4.82 7.59
CA GLY A 388 -8.13 5.06 8.93
C GLY A 388 -8.20 6.53 9.32
N THR A 389 -8.48 6.75 10.60
CA THR A 389 -8.56 8.07 11.21
C THR A 389 -7.74 8.07 12.49
N ALA A 390 -6.93 9.10 12.70
CA ALA A 390 -6.16 9.27 13.92
C ALA A 390 -7.10 9.48 15.12
N THR A 391 -7.13 8.57 16.09
CA THR A 391 -8.01 8.68 17.28
C THR A 391 -7.26 9.00 18.56
N ASP A 392 -6.06 8.45 18.73
CA ASP A 392 -5.27 8.58 19.96
C ASP A 392 -3.90 9.20 19.67
N LEU A 393 -3.37 9.95 20.64
CA LEU A 393 -2.01 10.49 20.59
C LEU A 393 -0.98 9.36 20.51
N GLN A 394 0.02 9.54 19.66
CA GLN A 394 1.00 8.51 19.34
C GLN A 394 2.33 9.16 18.96
N GLU A 395 3.38 8.84 19.71
CA GLU A 395 4.76 9.16 19.30
C GLU A 395 5.17 8.30 18.09
N TRP A 396 6.21 8.75 17.36
CA TRP A 396 6.72 8.04 16.18
C TRP A 396 6.87 6.53 16.43
N SER A 397 6.08 5.73 15.72
CA SER A 397 6.16 4.27 15.72
C SER A 397 6.28 3.74 14.30
N THR A 398 7.16 2.76 14.10
CA THR A 398 7.40 2.10 12.81
C THR A 398 6.74 0.73 12.80
N HIS A 399 6.05 0.43 11.70
CA HIS A 399 5.31 -0.80 11.48
C HIS A 399 5.81 -1.43 10.19
N THR A 400 6.26 -2.68 10.28
CA THR A 400 6.71 -3.42 9.11
C THR A 400 5.52 -4.16 8.51
N ILE A 401 5.38 -4.08 7.19
CA ILE A 401 4.33 -4.72 6.41
C ILE A 401 4.98 -5.74 5.49
N TRP A 402 4.49 -6.97 5.52
CA TRP A 402 4.95 -8.08 4.69
C TRP A 402 3.88 -8.48 3.67
N ALA A 403 4.34 -8.79 2.46
CA ALA A 403 3.56 -9.44 1.42
C ALA A 403 4.25 -10.76 1.07
N ASN A 404 3.54 -11.89 1.14
CA ASN A 404 4.11 -13.21 0.87
C ASN A 404 3.27 -14.00 -0.15
N ASN A 405 3.94 -14.81 -0.96
CA ASN A 405 3.37 -15.88 -1.78
C ASN A 405 4.27 -17.15 -1.73
N THR A 406 3.96 -18.18 -2.54
CA THR A 406 4.74 -19.43 -2.52
C THR A 406 6.17 -19.28 -3.08
N GLY A 407 6.40 -18.23 -3.88
CA GLY A 407 7.69 -17.86 -4.45
C GLY A 407 8.62 -17.14 -3.48
N GLY A 408 8.07 -16.54 -2.43
CA GLY A 408 8.78 -15.70 -1.47
C GLY A 408 7.94 -14.48 -1.09
N GLY A 409 8.54 -13.58 -0.32
CA GLY A 409 7.89 -12.34 0.08
C GLY A 409 8.87 -11.20 0.22
N ASP A 410 8.32 -10.00 0.33
CA ASP A 410 9.06 -8.78 0.57
C ASP A 410 8.39 -7.97 1.68
N PHE A 411 9.08 -6.96 2.20
CA PHE A 411 8.57 -6.10 3.26
C PHE A 411 8.90 -4.62 3.04
N THR A 412 8.05 -3.76 3.59
CA THR A 412 8.25 -2.32 3.66
C THR A 412 7.90 -1.82 5.06
N GLU A 413 8.39 -0.64 5.42
CA GLU A 413 8.06 0.00 6.69
C GLU A 413 7.20 1.24 6.46
N VAL A 414 6.29 1.48 7.39
CA VAL A 414 5.49 2.70 7.48
C VAL A 414 5.53 3.23 8.91
N SER A 415 5.64 4.55 9.07
CA SER A 415 5.75 5.20 10.37
C SER A 415 4.61 6.18 10.61
N PHE A 416 4.14 6.24 11.85
CA PHE A 416 3.02 7.10 12.26
C PHE A 416 3.41 7.94 13.47
N ARG A 417 3.00 9.20 13.47
CA ARG A 417 2.94 10.09 14.62
C ARG A 417 1.60 10.80 14.61
N VAL A 418 0.95 10.85 15.77
CA VAL A 418 -0.31 11.56 15.99
C VAL A 418 -0.12 12.55 17.14
N ILE A 419 -0.18 13.84 16.82
CA ILE A 419 -0.15 14.96 17.77
C ILE A 419 -1.56 15.50 18.00
N ASP A 420 -1.72 16.36 19.00
CA ASP A 420 -3.00 17.05 19.21
C ASP A 420 -3.24 18.13 18.14
N GLN A 421 -4.45 18.69 18.09
CA GLN A 421 -4.68 19.95 17.40
C GLN A 421 -4.26 21.11 18.32
N PRO A 422 -3.81 22.26 17.79
CA PRO A 422 -3.51 23.42 18.63
C PRO A 422 -4.76 23.89 19.41
N PRO A 423 -4.60 24.43 20.63
CA PRO A 423 -5.71 25.00 21.38
C PRO A 423 -6.38 26.15 20.63
N ASN A 424 -7.67 26.41 20.89
CA ASN A 424 -8.44 27.44 20.19
C ASN A 424 -8.99 28.52 21.14
N GLN A 425 -8.91 29.78 20.71
CA GLN A 425 -9.57 30.95 21.33
C GLN A 425 -9.32 31.09 22.84
N ILE A 426 -8.11 31.46 23.24
CA ILE A 426 -7.83 31.90 24.61
C ILE A 426 -8.38 33.31 24.81
N THR A 427 -9.24 33.50 25.81
CA THR A 427 -9.93 34.77 26.10
C THR A 427 -10.07 34.99 27.61
N TRP A 428 -10.29 36.24 28.01
CA TRP A 428 -10.62 36.65 29.37
C TRP A 428 -11.94 37.43 29.37
N GLU A 429 -12.54 37.63 30.54
CA GLU A 429 -13.79 38.39 30.69
C GLU A 429 -13.64 39.85 30.19
N SER A 430 -12.47 40.45 30.44
CA SER A 430 -12.09 41.76 29.93
C SER A 430 -10.71 41.71 29.26
N GLN A 431 -10.51 42.57 28.27
CA GLN A 431 -9.20 42.76 27.62
C GLN A 431 -8.35 43.84 28.30
N GLU A 432 -8.95 44.63 29.18
CA GLU A 432 -8.29 45.68 29.96
C GLU A 432 -8.65 45.50 31.43
N ILE A 433 -7.64 45.30 32.28
CA ILE A 433 -7.82 44.93 33.68
C ILE A 433 -6.96 45.84 34.56
N ALA A 434 -7.62 46.70 35.34
CA ALA A 434 -6.99 47.45 36.40
C ALA A 434 -7.11 46.67 37.72
N LEU A 435 -6.01 46.58 38.48
CA LEU A 435 -5.95 45.85 39.74
C LEU A 435 -5.54 46.78 40.89
N PRO A 436 -6.12 46.64 42.09
CA PRO A 436 -5.67 47.39 43.26
C PRO A 436 -4.36 46.79 43.79
N SER A 437 -3.42 47.66 44.15
CA SER A 437 -2.23 47.29 44.91
C SER A 437 -2.62 46.73 46.28
N ASN A 438 -1.91 45.69 46.74
CA ASN A 438 -2.08 44.99 48.01
C ASN A 438 -3.42 44.24 48.20
N GLU A 439 -4.19 44.01 47.13
CA GLU A 439 -5.42 43.22 47.17
C GLU A 439 -5.29 41.93 46.34
N SER A 440 -5.97 40.85 46.76
CA SER A 440 -5.91 39.59 46.02
C SER A 440 -6.67 39.65 44.70
N ALA A 441 -6.00 39.31 43.60
CA ALA A 441 -6.59 39.22 42.28
C ALA A 441 -6.61 37.76 41.78
N VAL A 442 -7.69 37.37 41.10
CA VAL A 442 -7.82 36.07 40.41
C VAL A 442 -8.53 36.30 39.08
N ILE A 443 -7.84 36.02 37.98
CA ILE A 443 -8.30 36.26 36.61
C ILE A 443 -8.26 34.94 35.84
N ASN A 444 -9.42 34.38 35.57
CA ASN A 444 -9.56 33.07 34.93
C ASN A 444 -9.60 33.19 33.39
N PRO A 445 -8.86 32.36 32.64
CA PRO A 445 -9.00 32.29 31.20
C PRO A 445 -10.17 31.40 30.79
N TYR A 446 -10.71 31.67 29.59
CA TYR A 446 -11.62 30.81 28.87
C TYR A 446 -10.95 30.35 27.57
N TYR A 447 -10.91 29.04 27.33
CA TYR A 447 -10.40 28.47 26.09
C TYR A 447 -11.29 27.34 25.56
N SER A 448 -11.10 27.00 24.29
CA SER A 448 -11.82 25.93 23.61
C SER A 448 -10.85 25.03 22.84
N GLY A 449 -11.34 23.88 22.38
CA GLY A 449 -10.49 22.91 21.67
C GLY A 449 -9.76 21.96 22.62
N PRO A 450 -8.63 21.39 22.17
CA PRO A 450 -7.89 20.41 22.96
C PRO A 450 -7.26 20.99 24.23
N PRO A 451 -6.92 20.15 25.22
CA PRO A 451 -6.35 20.61 26.49
C PRO A 451 -5.00 21.30 26.26
N ILE A 452 -4.75 22.34 27.05
CA ILE A 452 -3.48 23.05 27.10
C ILE A 452 -2.55 22.31 28.08
N GLU A 453 -1.31 22.05 27.67
CA GLU A 453 -0.30 21.34 28.46
C GLU A 453 0.62 22.29 29.22
N SER A 454 0.83 23.51 28.72
CA SER A 454 1.62 24.55 29.39
C SER A 454 1.16 25.96 29.02
N TRP A 455 1.35 26.88 29.96
CA TRP A 455 1.03 28.29 29.81
C TRP A 455 2.28 29.15 29.95
N GLU A 456 2.37 30.21 29.15
CA GLU A 456 3.48 31.15 29.16
C GLU A 456 2.95 32.58 29.03
N VAL A 457 3.67 33.56 29.57
CA VAL A 457 3.32 34.98 29.49
C VAL A 457 4.55 35.84 29.23
N SER A 458 4.37 36.89 28.44
CA SER A 458 5.41 37.88 28.14
C SER A 458 4.77 39.26 27.89
N PRO A 459 5.31 40.35 28.49
CA PRO A 459 6.42 40.39 29.44
C PRO A 459 6.05 39.72 30.79
N ALA A 460 6.99 39.69 31.73
CA ALA A 460 6.72 39.17 33.08
C ALA A 460 5.60 39.97 33.74
N LEU A 461 4.67 39.27 34.40
CA LEU A 461 3.55 39.87 35.14
C LEU A 461 4.04 40.84 36.23
N PRO A 462 3.20 41.82 36.64
CA PRO A 462 3.50 42.69 37.77
C PRO A 462 3.93 41.91 39.01
N SER A 463 4.81 42.50 39.82
CA SER A 463 5.30 41.87 41.06
C SER A 463 4.14 41.50 41.96
N GLY A 464 4.16 40.26 42.48
CA GLY A 464 3.09 39.70 43.30
C GLY A 464 2.03 38.91 42.54
N LEU A 465 1.98 38.99 41.20
CA LEU A 465 1.13 38.15 40.34
C LEU A 465 1.91 37.01 39.70
N GLN A 466 1.23 35.88 39.50
CA GLN A 466 1.78 34.69 38.84
C GLN A 466 0.75 34.07 37.90
N LEU A 467 1.25 33.35 36.88
CA LEU A 467 0.44 32.54 35.98
C LEU A 467 0.49 31.08 36.46
N SER A 468 -0.66 30.53 36.81
CA SER A 468 -0.81 29.15 37.29
C SER A 468 -0.89 28.15 36.14
N ASP A 469 -0.72 26.86 36.45
CA ASP A 469 -0.66 25.77 35.45
C ASP A 469 -1.96 25.60 34.63
N ASP A 470 -3.09 26.14 35.12
CA ASP A 470 -4.38 26.16 34.42
C ASP A 470 -4.61 27.44 33.60
N GLY A 471 -3.64 28.36 33.60
CA GLY A 471 -3.68 29.65 32.90
C GLY A 471 -4.29 30.78 33.72
N THR A 472 -4.70 30.53 34.97
CA THR A 472 -5.22 31.57 35.86
C THR A 472 -4.11 32.54 36.27
N ILE A 473 -4.37 33.85 36.17
CA ILE A 473 -3.49 34.88 36.72
C ILE A 473 -3.97 35.18 38.14
N GLU A 474 -3.13 34.91 39.13
CA GLU A 474 -3.49 35.09 40.54
C GLU A 474 -2.35 35.65 41.38
N GLY A 475 -2.70 36.27 42.51
CA GLY A 475 -1.72 36.78 43.47
C GLY A 475 -2.16 38.07 44.13
N VAL A 476 -1.21 38.78 44.74
CA VAL A 476 -1.43 40.07 45.40
C VAL A 476 -0.39 41.03 44.83
N PRO A 477 -0.73 41.90 43.87
CA PRO A 477 0.24 42.82 43.31
C PRO A 477 0.70 43.80 44.39
N ASP A 478 2.00 44.05 44.48
CA ASP A 478 2.61 44.79 45.60
C ASP A 478 3.17 46.16 45.22
N SER A 479 3.03 46.54 43.95
CA SER A 479 3.58 47.78 43.41
C SER A 479 2.79 48.26 42.21
N ARG A 480 2.58 49.58 42.12
CA ARG A 480 1.91 50.21 40.98
C ARG A 480 2.67 50.00 39.67
N THR A 481 1.92 49.90 38.58
CA THR A 481 2.46 49.77 37.22
C THR A 481 1.64 50.58 36.23
N ASP A 482 2.29 51.05 35.17
CA ASP A 482 1.61 51.64 34.03
C ASP A 482 0.94 50.55 33.18
N TRP A 483 -0.07 50.93 32.40
CA TRP A 483 -0.74 50.04 31.46
C TRP A 483 0.25 49.39 30.49
N SER A 484 0.31 48.07 30.54
CA SER A 484 1.18 47.26 29.69
C SER A 484 0.40 46.13 29.04
N GLU A 485 0.77 45.77 27.81
CA GLU A 485 0.20 44.62 27.11
C GLU A 485 0.97 43.35 27.51
N TYR A 486 0.22 42.32 27.90
CA TYR A 486 0.72 40.99 28.22
C TYR A 486 0.15 40.01 27.21
N THR A 487 1.02 39.32 26.48
CA THR A 487 0.62 38.20 25.63
C THR A 487 0.76 36.92 26.43
N ILE A 488 -0.29 36.11 26.44
CA ILE A 488 -0.33 34.81 27.11
C ILE A 488 -0.50 33.74 26.04
N TRP A 489 0.29 32.66 26.14
CA TRP A 489 0.26 31.49 25.27
C TRP A 489 -0.24 30.26 26.01
N GLY A 490 -1.07 29.47 25.33
CA GLY A 490 -1.39 28.10 25.69
C GLY A 490 -0.81 27.13 24.66
N ASN A 491 0.01 26.20 25.12
CA ASN A 491 0.78 25.29 24.28
C ASN A 491 0.36 23.83 24.53
N ASN A 492 0.30 23.03 23.47
CA ASN A 492 0.20 21.57 23.52
C ASN A 492 1.06 20.92 22.42
N SER A 493 1.05 19.59 22.33
CA SER A 493 1.81 18.85 21.30
C SER A 493 1.48 19.24 19.84
N GLY A 494 0.29 19.81 19.60
CA GLY A 494 -0.22 20.27 18.31
C GLY A 494 0.20 21.69 17.92
N GLY A 495 0.65 22.50 18.88
CA GLY A 495 1.09 23.88 18.65
C GLY A 495 0.66 24.82 19.77
N SER A 496 0.58 26.11 19.42
CA SER A 496 0.35 27.20 20.37
C SER A 496 -0.81 28.07 19.95
N SER A 497 -1.55 28.58 20.92
CA SER A 497 -2.56 29.62 20.77
C SER A 497 -2.21 30.77 21.71
N SER A 498 -2.50 32.01 21.34
CA SER A 498 -2.16 33.16 22.17
C SER A 498 -3.20 34.25 22.11
N SER A 499 -3.25 35.05 23.17
CA SER A 499 -4.10 36.24 23.25
C SER A 499 -3.47 37.27 24.17
N SER A 500 -3.77 38.54 23.94
CA SER A 500 -3.21 39.66 24.69
C SER A 500 -4.27 40.32 25.57
N ILE A 501 -3.85 40.72 26.77
CA ILE A 501 -4.62 41.57 27.68
C ILE A 501 -3.76 42.75 28.12
N TRP A 502 -4.40 43.88 28.37
CA TRP A 502 -3.78 45.04 29.00
C TRP A 502 -4.01 44.98 30.49
N MET A 503 -2.97 45.23 31.29
CA MET A 503 -3.10 45.33 32.74
C MET A 503 -2.32 46.50 33.32
N ALA A 504 -2.86 47.08 34.38
CA ALA A 504 -2.20 48.06 35.24
C ALA A 504 -2.51 47.76 36.71
N VAL A 505 -1.57 48.10 37.59
CA VAL A 505 -1.78 48.06 39.04
C VAL A 505 -1.87 49.50 39.55
N HIS A 506 -3.01 49.84 40.15
CA HIS A 506 -3.23 51.15 40.77
C HIS A 506 -2.94 51.09 42.26
N ASP A 507 -2.13 52.04 42.74
CA ASP A 507 -1.84 52.23 44.16
C ASP A 507 -2.24 53.65 44.55
N LEU A 508 -3.51 53.79 44.96
CA LEU A 508 -4.08 55.11 45.24
C LEU A 508 -3.42 55.80 46.43
N SER A 509 -2.89 55.03 47.39
CA SER A 509 -2.15 55.57 48.53
C SER A 509 -0.82 56.19 48.07
N ALA A 510 -0.07 55.46 47.21
CA ALA A 510 1.14 56.00 46.60
C ALA A 510 0.85 57.22 45.70
N ASP A 511 -0.30 57.26 45.03
CA ASP A 511 -0.73 58.42 44.25
C ASP A 511 -1.06 59.63 45.13
N GLN A 512 -1.71 59.44 46.28
CA GLN A 512 -1.93 60.50 47.27
C GLN A 512 -0.60 61.05 47.81
N ASP A 513 0.33 60.16 48.18
CA ASP A 513 1.67 60.53 48.65
C ASP A 513 2.46 61.34 47.61
N ASP A 514 2.34 60.98 46.33
CA ASP A 514 2.98 61.72 45.24
C ASP A 514 2.42 63.14 45.09
N LEU A 515 1.09 63.27 45.12
CA LEU A 515 0.40 64.56 44.98
C LEU A 515 0.62 65.48 46.19
N LEU A 516 0.71 64.93 47.41
CA LEU A 516 0.90 65.69 48.64
C LEU A 516 2.37 65.94 49.01
N ARG A 517 3.31 65.48 48.18
CA ARG A 517 4.74 65.55 48.48
C ARG A 517 5.20 66.99 48.72
N GLY A 518 5.60 67.26 49.96
CA GLY A 518 6.14 68.57 50.36
C GLY A 518 5.07 69.63 50.64
N MET A 519 3.80 69.22 50.70
CA MET A 519 2.68 70.09 51.03
C MET A 519 2.45 70.17 52.54
N GLY A 520 1.72 71.21 52.94
CA GLY A 520 1.23 71.44 54.29
C GLY A 520 -0.09 72.22 54.23
N GLN A 521 -0.44 72.96 55.27
CA GLN A 521 -1.63 73.81 55.23
C GLN A 521 -1.46 74.97 54.24
N THR A 522 -2.40 75.10 53.30
CA THR A 522 -2.36 76.08 52.20
C THR A 522 -3.63 76.94 52.15
N ASN A 523 -3.57 78.10 51.48
CA ASN A 523 -4.72 79.00 51.32
C ASN A 523 -4.90 79.41 49.86
N TRP A 524 -5.90 78.81 49.21
CA TRP A 524 -6.06 78.86 47.76
C TRP A 524 -6.85 80.07 47.23
N GLY A 525 -7.46 80.86 48.13
CA GLY A 525 -8.45 81.88 47.77
C GLY A 525 -9.72 81.31 47.13
N GLY A 526 -10.74 82.14 46.88
CA GLY A 526 -12.01 81.66 46.31
C GLY A 526 -12.85 80.80 47.26
N TRP A 527 -13.99 80.28 46.80
CA TRP A 527 -14.84 79.37 47.59
C TRP A 527 -15.09 78.10 46.78
N PRO A 528 -14.48 76.97 47.14
CA PRO A 528 -14.59 75.74 46.36
C PRO A 528 -15.94 75.05 46.52
N SER A 529 -16.32 74.24 45.54
CA SER A 529 -17.24 73.12 45.71
C SER A 529 -16.49 71.85 46.13
N PRO A 530 -17.11 70.93 46.89
CA PRO A 530 -16.56 69.60 47.08
C PRO A 530 -16.45 68.84 45.75
N ILE A 531 -15.33 68.16 45.54
CA ILE A 531 -15.13 67.21 44.44
C ILE A 531 -15.20 65.80 45.04
N LEU A 532 -16.35 65.16 44.91
CA LEU A 532 -16.63 63.86 45.52
C LEU A 532 -16.08 62.73 44.64
N PRO A 533 -15.15 61.89 45.15
CA PRO A 533 -14.55 60.80 44.39
C PRO A 533 -15.43 59.53 44.42
N ILE A 534 -16.54 59.55 43.68
CA ILE A 534 -17.55 58.48 43.67
C ILE A 534 -17.20 57.27 42.79
N GLY A 535 -16.15 57.39 41.96
CA GLY A 535 -15.67 56.30 41.10
C GLY A 535 -14.88 55.22 41.84
N GLU A 536 -14.72 54.07 41.20
CA GLU A 536 -13.96 52.92 41.73
C GLU A 536 -12.49 53.28 41.97
N TRP A 537 -11.85 53.91 40.98
CA TRP A 537 -10.45 54.34 41.04
C TRP A 537 -10.31 55.82 41.40
N ALA A 538 -11.31 56.40 42.08
CA ALA A 538 -11.30 57.79 42.51
C ALA A 538 -10.92 57.90 43.99
N PHE A 539 -10.18 58.94 44.35
CA PHE A 539 -9.72 59.18 45.71
C PHE A 539 -9.63 60.67 46.03
N PRO A 540 -9.88 61.07 47.29
CA PRO A 540 -9.69 62.46 47.70
C PRO A 540 -8.20 62.75 47.89
N VAL A 541 -7.81 63.98 47.60
CA VAL A 541 -6.42 64.44 47.76
C VAL A 541 -6.32 65.42 48.92
N ALA A 542 -7.22 66.41 48.98
CA ALA A 542 -7.14 67.46 50.00
C ALA A 542 -8.51 67.90 50.51
N PHE A 543 -8.55 68.32 51.78
CA PHE A 543 -9.77 68.65 52.51
C PHE A 543 -9.76 70.11 52.96
N SER A 544 -10.91 70.80 52.85
CA SER A 544 -11.01 72.15 53.39
C SER A 544 -11.17 72.15 54.91
N GLU A 545 -10.44 73.00 55.62
CA GLU A 545 -10.58 73.24 57.05
C GLU A 545 -11.79 74.15 57.34
N GLY A 546 -12.80 73.60 58.02
CA GLY A 546 -14.04 74.31 58.34
C GLY A 546 -15.15 74.11 57.28
N GLY A 547 -16.41 74.28 57.68
CA GLY A 547 -17.56 73.90 56.84
C GLY A 547 -18.82 73.56 57.62
N TYR A 548 -19.86 73.12 56.89
CA TYR A 548 -21.04 72.45 57.46
C TYR A 548 -20.73 71.02 57.92
N THR A 549 -19.62 70.44 57.45
CA THR A 549 -19.03 69.15 57.89
C THR A 549 -17.52 69.35 58.05
N SER A 550 -16.86 68.53 58.88
CA SER A 550 -15.46 68.71 59.27
C SER A 550 -14.42 68.14 58.28
N GLN A 551 -14.85 67.52 57.18
CA GLN A 551 -13.99 66.84 56.21
C GLN A 551 -14.63 66.89 54.81
N ILE A 552 -14.51 68.01 54.11
CA ILE A 552 -15.02 68.19 52.74
C ILE A 552 -13.87 68.02 51.73
N PRO A 553 -13.90 67.00 50.84
CA PRO A 553 -12.86 66.84 49.83
C PRO A 553 -13.05 67.92 48.74
N VAL A 554 -12.09 68.83 48.62
CA VAL A 554 -12.13 69.96 47.66
C VAL A 554 -11.17 69.77 46.50
N ILE A 555 -10.26 68.80 46.61
CA ILE A 555 -9.43 68.31 45.52
C ILE A 555 -9.48 66.79 45.56
N SER A 556 -9.78 66.18 44.42
CA SER A 556 -9.86 64.72 44.26
C SER A 556 -9.28 64.32 42.92
N ALA A 557 -8.80 63.08 42.83
CA ALA A 557 -8.17 62.53 41.65
C ALA A 557 -8.77 61.16 41.31
N SER A 558 -8.58 60.71 40.08
CA SER A 558 -9.04 59.38 39.64
C SER A 558 -8.20 58.83 38.50
N HIS A 559 -8.03 57.51 38.43
CA HIS A 559 -7.66 56.83 37.18
C HIS A 559 -8.92 56.59 36.34
N VAL A 560 -8.87 56.94 35.06
CA VAL A 560 -10.02 56.86 34.15
C VAL A 560 -9.60 56.12 32.88
N GLY A 561 -9.98 54.84 32.78
CA GLY A 561 -9.45 53.96 31.72
C GLY A 561 -7.94 53.89 31.79
N LYS A 562 -7.25 54.27 30.70
CA LYS A 562 -5.78 54.35 30.68
C LYS A 562 -5.21 55.68 31.17
N GLY A 563 -6.05 56.70 31.28
CA GLY A 563 -5.67 58.05 31.66
C GLY A 563 -5.90 58.35 33.13
N LYS A 564 -5.73 59.63 33.49
CA LYS A 564 -5.90 60.14 34.86
C LYS A 564 -6.64 61.46 34.86
N MET A 565 -7.34 61.74 35.95
CA MET A 565 -8.04 63.00 36.17
C MET A 565 -7.70 63.61 37.52
N LEU A 566 -7.51 64.93 37.56
CA LEU A 566 -7.41 65.72 38.79
C LEU A 566 -8.48 66.82 38.77
N GLY A 567 -9.29 66.89 39.81
CA GLY A 567 -10.40 67.83 39.95
C GLY A 567 -10.16 68.81 41.10
N TYR A 568 -10.33 70.10 40.82
CA TYR A 568 -10.28 71.19 41.79
C TYR A 568 -11.66 71.79 42.01
N GLY A 569 -11.99 72.06 43.27
CA GLY A 569 -13.26 72.68 43.68
C GLY A 569 -13.48 74.10 43.17
N HIS A 570 -12.49 74.75 42.57
CA HIS A 570 -12.56 76.10 42.02
C HIS A 570 -11.64 76.23 40.80
N GLU A 571 -12.07 76.97 39.79
CA GLU A 571 -11.38 77.11 38.50
C GLU A 571 -10.00 77.77 38.66
N SER A 572 -9.87 78.76 39.54
CA SER A 572 -8.60 79.44 39.76
C SER A 572 -7.52 78.58 40.43
N TRP A 573 -7.91 77.43 40.99
CA TRP A 573 -6.98 76.53 41.67
C TRP A 573 -6.19 75.67 40.68
N VAL A 574 -6.65 75.55 39.42
CA VAL A 574 -5.92 74.80 38.38
C VAL A 574 -4.51 75.35 38.16
N TYR A 575 -4.33 76.67 38.26
CA TYR A 575 -3.04 77.35 38.11
C TYR A 575 -2.45 77.87 39.44
N GLY A 576 -2.99 77.43 40.59
CA GLY A 576 -2.39 77.73 41.89
C GLY A 576 -2.57 79.16 42.42
N SER A 577 -3.78 79.75 42.29
CA SER A 577 -4.06 81.16 42.65
C SER A 577 -3.80 81.59 44.12
N GLY A 578 -3.38 80.69 45.00
CA GLY A 578 -3.13 80.95 46.43
C GLY A 578 -1.71 81.43 46.77
N GLY A 579 -0.73 81.20 45.89
CA GLY A 579 0.68 81.47 46.20
C GLY A 579 1.64 80.46 45.59
N VAL A 580 2.88 80.46 46.09
CA VAL A 580 3.98 79.63 45.55
C VAL A 580 3.76 78.16 45.85
N GLU A 581 3.22 77.82 47.03
CA GLU A 581 2.96 76.44 47.44
C GLU A 581 1.80 75.84 46.63
N GLU A 582 0.74 76.62 46.40
CA GLU A 582 -0.41 76.24 45.59
C GLU A 582 -0.03 76.05 44.11
N THR A 583 0.80 76.95 43.56
CA THR A 583 1.33 76.80 42.20
C THR A 583 2.21 75.55 42.08
N ALA A 584 3.04 75.25 43.09
CA ALA A 584 3.86 74.04 43.11
C ALA A 584 3.01 72.76 43.13
N PHE A 585 1.91 72.75 43.90
CA PHE A 585 0.96 71.63 43.87
C PHE A 585 0.29 71.49 42.50
N SER A 586 -0.17 72.59 41.89
CA SER A 586 -0.78 72.56 40.56
C SER A 586 0.18 72.00 39.50
N LEU A 587 1.46 72.37 39.53
CA LEU A 587 2.48 71.81 38.63
C LEU A 587 2.70 70.30 38.89
N GLY A 588 2.79 69.89 40.16
CA GLY A 588 2.91 68.48 40.52
C GLY A 588 1.68 67.65 40.12
N GLY A 589 0.49 68.24 40.22
CA GLY A 589 -0.77 67.66 39.76
C GLY A 589 -0.79 67.46 38.24
N VAL A 590 -0.33 68.45 37.48
CA VAL A 590 -0.16 68.33 36.02
C VAL A 590 0.87 67.25 35.70
N GLU A 591 2.00 67.17 36.39
CA GLU A 591 2.98 66.09 36.17
C GLU A 591 2.39 64.70 36.47
N TRP A 592 1.59 64.56 37.53
CA TRP A 592 0.95 63.28 37.89
C TRP A 592 -0.10 62.83 36.85
N VAL A 593 -0.88 63.78 36.32
CA VAL A 593 -1.93 63.54 35.31
C VAL A 593 -1.34 63.34 33.92
N CYS A 594 -0.43 64.21 33.50
CA CYS A 594 0.06 64.31 32.12
C CYS A 594 1.37 63.56 31.89
N GLY A 595 2.12 63.27 32.95
CA GLY A 595 3.49 62.78 32.86
C GLY A 595 4.52 63.90 32.65
N LYS A 596 5.81 63.56 32.74
CA LYS A 596 6.93 64.51 32.60
C LYS A 596 7.16 64.91 31.16
N ASN A 597 7.45 66.19 30.92
CA ASN A 597 7.71 66.76 29.58
C ASN A 597 6.56 66.54 28.58
N ALA A 598 5.33 66.52 29.08
CA ALA A 598 4.12 66.29 28.31
C ALA A 598 3.74 67.45 27.36
N ASP A 599 2.98 67.14 26.32
CA ASP A 599 2.23 68.09 25.49
C ASP A 599 0.91 68.45 26.20
N VAL A 600 0.84 69.65 26.79
CA VAL A 600 -0.26 70.11 27.64
C VAL A 600 -1.17 71.07 26.88
N GLY A 601 -2.44 70.71 26.72
CA GLY A 601 -3.47 71.58 26.13
C GLY A 601 -4.16 72.44 27.16
N LEU A 602 -4.22 73.76 26.93
CA LEU A 602 -5.06 74.69 27.69
C LEU A 602 -6.36 74.95 26.92
N ALA A 603 -7.50 74.58 27.52
CA ALA A 603 -8.79 74.65 26.87
C ALA A 603 -9.17 76.08 26.48
N TYR A 604 -9.78 76.23 25.31
CA TYR A 604 -10.24 77.52 24.79
C TYR A 604 -11.31 78.12 25.70
N GLY A 605 -11.04 79.32 26.22
CA GLY A 605 -11.99 80.08 27.03
C GLY A 605 -12.01 79.72 28.52
N ALA A 606 -11.22 78.74 28.97
CA ALA A 606 -11.11 78.34 30.38
C ALA A 606 -10.31 79.34 31.24
N GLY A 607 -9.57 80.27 30.62
CA GLY A 607 -8.86 81.34 31.33
C GLY A 607 -7.55 80.92 32.00
N PHE A 608 -6.93 79.82 31.54
CA PHE A 608 -5.69 79.26 32.08
C PHE A 608 -4.44 79.68 31.33
N GLU A 609 -4.53 80.56 30.33
CA GLU A 609 -3.39 80.99 29.51
C GLU A 609 -2.26 81.62 30.35
N GLY A 610 -2.61 82.15 31.53
CA GLY A 610 -1.64 82.68 32.48
C GLY A 610 -0.73 81.63 33.14
N PHE A 611 -1.03 80.33 33.00
CA PHE A 611 -0.23 79.23 33.55
C PHE A 611 0.81 78.68 32.56
N GLN A 612 0.84 79.21 31.34
CA GLN A 612 1.74 78.77 30.28
C GLN A 612 3.20 78.88 30.69
N ASP A 613 3.62 80.02 31.24
CA ASP A 613 5.03 80.30 31.54
C ASP A 613 5.56 79.32 32.61
N GLU A 614 4.75 78.99 33.62
CA GLU A 614 5.08 78.03 34.66
C GLU A 614 5.19 76.60 34.09
N LEU A 615 4.23 76.17 33.27
CA LEU A 615 4.24 74.84 32.63
C LEU A 615 5.44 74.64 31.70
N GLU A 616 5.76 75.65 30.88
CA GLU A 616 6.94 75.61 30.00
C GLU A 616 8.24 75.59 30.81
N SER A 617 8.26 76.25 31.99
CA SER A 617 9.42 76.24 32.87
C SER A 617 9.71 74.88 33.51
N GLU A 618 8.67 74.05 33.72
CA GLU A 618 8.78 72.65 34.14
C GLU A 618 9.10 71.68 32.98
N GLY A 619 9.20 72.20 31.74
CA GLY A 619 9.62 71.45 30.56
C GLY A 619 8.48 70.88 29.71
N HIS A 620 7.23 71.28 29.97
CA HIS A 620 6.08 70.89 29.15
C HIS A 620 6.01 71.72 27.85
N THR A 621 5.39 71.15 26.82
CA THR A 621 5.01 71.88 25.60
C THR A 621 3.56 72.32 25.72
N VAL A 622 3.29 73.62 25.69
CA VAL A 622 1.94 74.15 25.94
C VAL A 622 1.23 74.49 24.63
N HIS A 623 0.02 73.95 24.44
CA HIS A 623 -0.87 74.25 23.32
C HIS A 623 -2.04 75.11 23.82
N LEU A 624 -2.19 76.32 23.27
CA LEU A 624 -3.25 77.24 23.68
C LEU A 624 -4.52 77.04 22.85
N SER A 625 -5.68 77.38 23.45
CA SER A 625 -6.98 77.37 22.75
C SER A 625 -7.35 76.00 22.19
N VAL A 626 -7.04 74.94 22.93
CA VAL A 626 -7.41 73.57 22.57
C VAL A 626 -8.92 73.38 22.78
N SER A 627 -9.53 72.60 21.91
CA SER A 627 -10.97 72.31 21.95
C SER A 627 -11.18 70.79 22.03
N PRO A 628 -12.20 70.30 22.78
CA PRO A 628 -12.46 68.87 22.94
C PRO A 628 -12.66 68.08 21.64
N ASP A 629 -13.11 68.72 20.57
CA ASP A 629 -13.25 68.13 19.23
C ASP A 629 -11.92 67.73 18.57
N ASN A 630 -10.78 68.26 19.07
CA ASN A 630 -9.46 67.89 18.59
C ASN A 630 -8.42 67.86 19.73
N LEU A 631 -8.34 66.70 20.39
CA LEU A 631 -7.34 66.38 21.42
C LEU A 631 -6.15 65.59 20.86
N SER A 632 -5.98 65.53 19.54
CA SER A 632 -4.88 64.78 18.93
C SER A 632 -3.54 65.48 19.12
N GLY A 633 -2.52 64.72 19.57
CA GLY A 633 -1.17 65.23 19.74
C GLY A 633 -0.93 66.02 21.04
N ILE A 634 -1.84 65.93 22.00
CA ILE A 634 -1.62 66.36 23.39
C ILE A 634 -1.72 65.15 24.32
N ASP A 635 -0.96 65.17 25.40
CA ASP A 635 -0.98 64.14 26.44
C ASP A 635 -2.04 64.43 27.49
N CYS A 636 -2.37 65.70 27.73
CA CYS A 636 -3.43 66.07 28.65
C CYS A 636 -4.09 67.42 28.35
N LEU A 637 -5.29 67.62 28.90
CA LEU A 637 -6.10 68.83 28.78
C LEU A 637 -6.33 69.47 30.16
N LEU A 638 -6.12 70.77 30.27
CA LEU A 638 -6.52 71.60 31.42
C LEU A 638 -7.78 72.38 31.03
N ASP A 639 -8.86 72.18 31.78
CA ASP A 639 -10.20 72.70 31.45
C ASP A 639 -11.00 73.10 32.72
N GLU A 640 -12.17 73.72 32.58
CA GLU A 640 -13.00 74.17 33.70
C GLU A 640 -14.28 73.35 33.86
N PHE A 641 -14.73 73.03 35.07
CA PHE A 641 -15.98 72.27 35.27
C PHE A 641 -17.25 73.04 34.83
N TRP A 642 -17.15 74.36 34.65
CA TRP A 642 -18.24 75.22 34.19
C TRP A 642 -18.38 75.27 32.66
N ASN A 643 -17.42 74.71 31.92
CA ASN A 643 -17.34 74.86 30.47
C ASN A 643 -18.67 74.51 29.76
N GLY A 644 -18.97 75.21 28.67
CA GLY A 644 -20.23 75.06 27.93
C GLY A 644 -20.30 73.79 27.07
N HIS A 645 -19.54 72.75 27.39
CA HIS A 645 -19.34 71.57 26.55
C HIS A 645 -20.65 70.88 26.22
N ASP A 646 -20.83 70.60 24.94
CA ASP A 646 -21.95 69.81 24.48
C ASP A 646 -21.69 68.30 24.69
N ASP A 647 -22.65 67.47 24.33
CA ASP A 647 -22.54 66.03 24.59
C ASP A 647 -21.48 65.35 23.69
N GLU A 648 -21.13 65.96 22.54
CA GLU A 648 -20.06 65.48 21.65
C GLU A 648 -18.69 65.79 22.25
N ASP A 649 -18.48 67.01 22.75
CA ASP A 649 -17.28 67.41 23.47
C ASP A 649 -17.02 66.51 24.69
N ASN A 650 -18.06 66.26 25.50
CA ASN A 650 -17.96 65.38 26.67
C ASN A 650 -17.60 63.94 26.27
N SER A 651 -18.13 63.45 25.15
CA SER A 651 -17.79 62.12 24.64
C SER A 651 -16.33 62.05 24.17
N ALA A 652 -15.83 63.10 23.52
CA ALA A 652 -14.44 63.19 23.07
C ALA A 652 -13.46 63.21 24.25
N ILE A 653 -13.76 63.97 25.31
CA ILE A 653 -12.98 63.99 26.55
C ILE A 653 -12.96 62.60 27.21
N VAL A 654 -14.10 61.92 27.29
CA VAL A 654 -14.19 60.57 27.85
C VAL A 654 -13.35 59.58 27.05
N SER A 655 -13.43 59.60 25.71
CA SER A 655 -12.59 58.75 24.87
C SER A 655 -11.11 59.07 25.03
N PHE A 656 -10.74 60.35 25.08
CA PHE A 656 -9.37 60.78 25.31
C PHE A 656 -8.80 60.24 26.62
N LEU A 657 -9.57 60.31 27.71
CA LEU A 657 -9.20 59.70 29.00
C LEU A 657 -9.05 58.18 28.90
N GLN A 658 -10.03 57.50 28.28
CA GLN A 658 -10.01 56.04 28.12
C GLN A 658 -8.78 55.56 27.36
N ASP A 659 -8.33 56.33 26.37
CA ASP A 659 -7.17 56.02 25.53
C ASP A 659 -5.81 56.38 26.15
N GLY A 660 -5.79 57.02 27.33
CA GLY A 660 -4.55 57.34 28.07
C GLY A 660 -4.29 58.82 28.31
N GLY A 661 -5.15 59.70 27.79
CA GLY A 661 -5.04 61.14 27.98
C GLY A 661 -5.28 61.57 29.42
N GLY A 662 -4.63 62.64 29.85
CA GLY A 662 -4.83 63.25 31.16
C GLY A 662 -5.86 64.39 31.15
N LEU A 663 -6.60 64.58 32.24
CA LEU A 663 -7.55 65.69 32.38
C LEU A 663 -7.39 66.40 33.72
N VAL A 664 -7.17 67.70 33.70
CA VAL A 664 -7.18 68.53 34.91
C VAL A 664 -8.35 69.49 34.79
N MET A 665 -9.27 69.48 35.76
CA MET A 665 -10.43 70.36 35.76
C MET A 665 -10.58 71.14 37.04
N GLY A 666 -11.02 72.40 36.93
CA GLY A 666 -11.38 73.21 38.10
C GLY A 666 -12.70 73.93 37.94
N GLY A 667 -13.48 74.05 39.01
CA GLY A 667 -14.73 74.79 38.98
C GLY A 667 -15.68 74.40 40.10
N HIS A 668 -16.67 75.25 40.31
CA HIS A 668 -17.59 75.14 41.43
C HIS A 668 -19.07 75.08 40.96
N ALA A 669 -19.87 74.25 41.62
CA ALA A 669 -21.30 74.07 41.31
C ALA A 669 -22.23 74.76 42.33
N TRP A 670 -21.73 75.21 43.49
CA TRP A 670 -22.56 75.83 44.51
C TRP A 670 -23.25 77.10 44.02
N TYR A 671 -22.51 77.97 43.31
CA TYR A 671 -23.08 79.18 42.73
C TYR A 671 -24.01 78.87 41.56
N TRP A 672 -23.62 77.90 40.71
CA TRP A 672 -24.45 77.39 39.60
C TRP A 672 -25.84 76.95 40.12
N SER A 673 -25.89 76.30 41.28
CA SER A 673 -27.09 75.75 41.88
C SER A 673 -28.08 76.79 42.43
N TYR A 674 -27.69 78.06 42.54
CA TYR A 674 -28.62 79.12 42.93
C TYR A 674 -29.65 79.44 41.85
N SER A 675 -29.30 79.21 40.58
CA SER A 675 -30.15 79.51 39.43
C SER A 675 -30.61 78.28 38.65
N ASN A 676 -30.04 77.11 38.96
CA ASN A 676 -30.32 75.86 38.28
C ASN A 676 -30.58 74.74 39.29
N THR A 677 -31.37 73.76 38.88
CA THR A 677 -31.65 72.56 39.67
C THR A 677 -31.01 71.34 39.00
N ASP A 678 -30.89 70.25 39.74
CA ASP A 678 -30.39 68.98 39.21
C ASP A 678 -28.92 69.05 38.74
N VAL A 679 -28.05 69.28 39.72
CA VAL A 679 -26.60 69.42 39.57
C VAL A 679 -25.97 68.15 38.98
N SER A 680 -26.54 66.98 39.26
CA SER A 680 -26.00 65.69 38.82
C SER A 680 -26.05 65.51 37.30
N HIS A 681 -27.05 66.09 36.62
CA HIS A 681 -27.23 65.92 35.18
C HIS A 681 -26.91 67.18 34.36
N ASN A 682 -27.13 68.36 34.94
CA ASN A 682 -27.12 69.62 34.18
C ASN A 682 -25.87 70.49 34.45
N TYR A 683 -25.12 70.23 35.51
CA TYR A 683 -23.83 70.89 35.69
C TYR A 683 -22.81 70.30 34.71
N PRO A 684 -22.16 71.11 33.85
CA PRO A 684 -21.36 70.58 32.74
C PRO A 684 -20.30 69.57 33.17
N GLY A 685 -19.52 69.87 34.22
CA GLY A 685 -18.53 68.97 34.78
C GLY A 685 -19.07 67.62 35.28
N ASN A 686 -20.33 67.53 35.66
CA ASN A 686 -20.94 66.29 36.14
C ASN A 686 -21.44 65.38 35.01
N LYS A 687 -21.47 65.85 33.75
CA LYS A 687 -21.85 65.03 32.61
C LYS A 687 -20.89 63.87 32.35
N ILE A 688 -19.61 64.04 32.69
CA ILE A 688 -18.58 62.99 32.56
C ILE A 688 -18.33 62.22 33.87
N ALA A 689 -18.92 62.64 35.00
CA ALA A 689 -18.66 62.09 36.34
C ALA A 689 -18.99 60.59 36.47
N LYS A 690 -19.93 60.07 35.65
CA LYS A 690 -20.23 58.62 35.62
C LYS A 690 -19.05 57.78 35.15
N THR A 691 -18.22 58.35 34.28
CA THR A 691 -17.01 57.69 33.76
C THR A 691 -15.79 58.08 34.56
N THR A 692 -15.63 59.36 34.89
CA THR A 692 -14.43 59.86 35.55
C THR A 692 -14.41 59.63 37.06
N GLY A 693 -15.57 59.37 37.67
CA GLY A 693 -15.68 59.17 39.10
C GLY A 693 -15.56 60.44 39.95
N LEU A 694 -15.33 61.61 39.35
CA LEU A 694 -15.23 62.88 40.08
C LEU A 694 -16.53 63.68 39.91
N PHE A 695 -17.24 63.89 41.02
CA PHE A 695 -18.53 64.57 41.04
C PHE A 695 -18.45 65.91 41.79
N VAL A 696 -18.87 66.99 41.13
CA VAL A 696 -18.88 68.35 41.72
C VAL A 696 -20.17 68.60 42.48
N SER A 697 -20.05 68.83 43.78
CA SER A 697 -21.19 69.05 44.68
C SER A 697 -21.66 70.52 44.70
N ASN A 698 -22.94 70.73 44.96
CA ASN A 698 -23.53 72.07 45.13
C ASN A 698 -23.32 72.69 46.52
N ALA A 699 -22.65 71.99 47.43
CA ALA A 699 -22.17 72.58 48.66
C ALA A 699 -20.95 73.48 48.41
N TRP A 700 -20.63 74.36 49.35
CA TRP A 700 -19.43 75.19 49.34
C TRP A 700 -18.50 74.81 50.49
N GLY A 701 -17.19 74.88 50.26
CA GLY A 701 -16.12 74.68 51.24
C GLY A 701 -15.34 75.98 51.48
N TYR A 702 -14.42 75.96 52.44
CA TYR A 702 -13.52 77.08 52.72
C TYR A 702 -12.21 76.96 51.91
N ASN A 703 -11.44 78.04 51.85
CA ASN A 703 -10.18 78.15 51.11
C ASN A 703 -8.93 77.78 51.91
N GLU A 704 -9.06 77.51 53.21
CA GLU A 704 -8.01 76.89 54.02
C GLU A 704 -8.07 75.39 53.75
N VAL A 705 -6.98 74.80 53.25
CA VAL A 705 -6.94 73.40 52.80
C VAL A 705 -5.80 72.68 53.51
N ASP A 706 -6.13 71.56 54.15
CA ASP A 706 -5.15 70.67 54.75
C ASP A 706 -4.64 69.65 53.72
N MET A 707 -3.33 69.65 53.55
CA MET A 707 -2.56 68.77 52.67
C MET A 707 -1.36 68.14 53.41
N THR A 708 -1.40 68.14 54.75
CA THR A 708 -0.26 67.73 55.58
C THR A 708 -0.05 66.22 55.58
N ASP A 709 -1.15 65.47 55.70
CA ASP A 709 -1.15 64.02 55.78
C ASP A 709 -2.06 63.42 54.68
N PRO A 710 -1.70 62.26 54.12
CA PRO A 710 -2.56 61.55 53.18
C PRO A 710 -3.95 61.26 53.78
N PRO A 711 -5.03 61.49 53.02
CA PRO A 711 -6.37 61.17 53.49
C PRO A 711 -6.55 59.71 53.87
N HIS A 712 -7.35 59.47 54.92
CA HIS A 712 -7.68 58.12 55.36
C HIS A 712 -8.33 57.30 54.24
N GLU A 713 -8.07 56.00 54.17
CA GLU A 713 -8.58 55.13 53.10
C GLU A 713 -10.11 55.17 52.98
N LEU A 714 -10.82 55.16 54.12
CA LEU A 714 -12.28 55.24 54.20
C LEU A 714 -12.86 56.61 53.84
N SER A 715 -12.02 57.60 53.53
CA SER A 715 -12.47 58.83 52.88
C SER A 715 -12.77 58.65 51.39
N ARG A 716 -12.45 57.47 50.83
CA ARG A 716 -12.94 57.01 49.53
C ARG A 716 -14.36 56.45 49.69
N PRO A 717 -15.38 56.99 49.01
CA PRO A 717 -16.73 56.45 49.02
C PRO A 717 -16.79 54.96 48.73
N ARG A 718 -15.99 54.45 47.78
CA ARG A 718 -15.97 53.01 47.46
C ARG A 718 -15.52 52.15 48.64
N ALA A 719 -14.38 52.49 49.25
CA ALA A 719 -13.84 51.78 50.40
C ALA A 719 -14.77 51.88 51.63
N ALA A 720 -15.39 53.05 51.86
CA ALA A 720 -16.39 53.23 52.91
C ALA A 720 -17.61 52.31 52.73
N ILE A 721 -18.10 52.15 51.48
CA ILE A 721 -19.22 51.24 51.18
C ILE A 721 -18.84 49.79 51.44
N GLU A 722 -17.63 49.38 51.03
CA GLU A 722 -17.13 48.02 51.22
C GLU A 722 -16.91 47.71 52.71
N ALA A 723 -16.37 48.64 53.49
CA ALA A 723 -16.22 48.50 54.94
C ALA A 723 -17.57 48.38 55.66
N ILE A 724 -18.57 49.18 55.29
CA ILE A 724 -19.94 49.05 55.85
C ILE A 724 -20.58 47.72 55.47
N ARG A 725 -20.37 47.26 54.24
CA ARG A 725 -20.84 45.95 53.78
C ARG A 725 -20.19 44.83 54.60
N ALA A 726 -18.87 44.88 54.80
CA ALA A 726 -18.13 43.90 55.57
C ALA A 726 -18.61 43.84 57.03
N ASP A 727 -18.85 44.99 57.66
CA ASP A 727 -19.41 45.10 59.02
C ASP A 727 -20.80 44.46 59.14
N ARG A 728 -21.69 44.76 58.19
CA ARG A 728 -23.12 44.43 58.32
C ARG A 728 -23.52 43.08 57.75
N ILE A 729 -22.80 42.60 56.73
CA ILE A 729 -23.12 41.36 56.02
C ILE A 729 -22.10 40.28 56.32
N ASP A 730 -20.80 40.62 56.27
CA ASP A 730 -19.73 39.63 56.34
C ASP A 730 -19.26 39.36 57.80
N GLY A 731 -19.71 40.17 58.76
CA GLY A 731 -19.47 40.00 60.20
C GLY A 731 -18.13 40.54 60.69
N GLU A 732 -17.50 41.42 59.91
CA GLU A 732 -16.20 42.05 60.21
C GLU A 732 -16.39 43.41 60.88
N SER A 733 -16.36 43.46 62.22
CA SER A 733 -16.70 44.68 62.95
C SER A 733 -15.82 45.88 62.60
N LEU A 734 -16.45 46.99 62.21
CA LEU A 734 -15.77 48.26 61.95
C LEU A 734 -15.49 49.02 63.25
N SER A 735 -14.31 49.64 63.37
CA SER A 735 -13.99 50.44 64.55
C SER A 735 -14.86 51.71 64.59
N ILE A 736 -15.11 52.27 65.79
CA ILE A 736 -15.93 53.50 65.91
C ILE A 736 -15.32 54.68 65.15
N GLU A 737 -13.98 54.76 65.14
CA GLU A 737 -13.24 55.80 64.42
C GLU A 737 -13.42 55.65 62.90
N ASP A 738 -13.19 54.45 62.38
CA ASP A 738 -13.38 54.12 60.96
C ASP A 738 -14.83 54.30 60.50
N ALA A 739 -15.79 53.87 61.33
CA ALA A 739 -17.21 54.04 61.09
C ALA A 739 -17.61 55.52 61.00
N THR A 740 -17.00 56.39 61.82
CA THR A 740 -17.26 57.84 61.79
C THR A 740 -16.74 58.48 60.50
N ILE A 741 -15.58 58.02 59.99
CA ILE A 741 -15.01 58.48 58.72
C ILE A 741 -15.89 57.99 57.55
N ALA A 742 -16.32 56.73 57.58
CA ALA A 742 -17.21 56.16 56.57
C ALA A 742 -18.55 56.89 56.51
N ASP A 743 -19.18 57.18 57.66
CA ASP A 743 -20.42 57.96 57.75
C ASP A 743 -20.25 59.37 57.19
N SER A 744 -19.19 60.07 57.58
CA SER A 744 -18.91 61.43 57.10
C SER A 744 -18.76 61.46 55.58
N THR A 745 -18.06 60.47 55.02
CA THR A 745 -17.79 60.34 53.59
C THR A 745 -19.06 60.08 52.78
N LEU A 746 -19.86 59.10 53.22
CA LEU A 746 -21.07 58.69 52.50
C LEU A 746 -22.24 59.63 52.73
N SER A 747 -22.31 60.31 53.87
CA SER A 747 -23.31 61.33 54.15
C SER A 747 -23.31 62.46 53.12
N ILE A 748 -22.12 62.92 52.72
CA ILE A 748 -21.98 64.00 51.74
C ILE A 748 -22.39 63.49 50.34
N CYS A 749 -22.00 62.27 49.99
CA CYS A 749 -22.30 61.68 48.68
C CYS A 749 -23.79 61.37 48.50
N THR A 750 -24.41 60.70 49.47
CA THR A 750 -25.82 60.26 49.41
C THR A 750 -26.82 61.41 49.38
N GLY A 751 -26.44 62.60 49.86
CA GLY A 751 -27.28 63.79 49.84
C GLY A 751 -27.32 64.53 48.49
N VAL A 752 -26.37 64.27 47.58
CA VAL A 752 -26.20 65.06 46.34
C VAL A 752 -26.16 64.19 45.08
N VAL A 753 -25.57 62.99 45.15
CA VAL A 753 -25.44 62.08 44.00
C VAL A 753 -26.80 61.49 43.64
N SER A 754 -27.21 61.58 42.38
CA SER A 754 -28.51 61.06 41.93
C SER A 754 -28.51 59.53 41.82
N LEU A 755 -29.69 58.92 41.97
CA LEU A 755 -29.87 57.47 42.08
C LEU A 755 -29.50 56.65 40.82
N ASP A 756 -29.31 57.31 39.68
CA ASP A 756 -28.91 56.74 38.40
C ASP A 756 -27.38 56.58 38.24
N PHE A 757 -26.59 57.03 39.23
CA PHE A 757 -25.18 56.67 39.38
C PHE A 757 -25.06 55.27 39.96
N HIS A 758 -25.36 54.27 39.12
CA HIS A 758 -25.48 52.87 39.56
C HIS A 758 -24.21 52.32 40.20
N ASN A 759 -23.02 52.70 39.73
CA ASN A 759 -21.74 52.26 40.29
C ASN A 759 -21.55 52.69 41.77
N PHE A 760 -22.15 53.80 42.17
CA PHE A 760 -22.13 54.28 43.55
C PHE A 760 -23.27 53.67 44.38
N TRP A 761 -24.49 53.61 43.85
CA TRP A 761 -25.68 53.21 44.62
C TRP A 761 -25.94 51.71 44.73
N SER A 762 -25.43 50.88 43.82
CA SER A 762 -25.77 49.45 43.74
C SER A 762 -25.41 48.69 45.02
N SER A 763 -24.17 48.82 45.49
CA SER A 763 -23.67 48.16 46.70
C SER A 763 -24.36 48.68 47.96
N LEU A 764 -24.60 49.99 48.07
CA LEU A 764 -25.35 50.57 49.21
C LEU A 764 -26.78 50.03 49.30
N ARG A 765 -27.46 49.90 48.15
CA ARG A 765 -28.80 49.28 48.10
C ARG A 765 -28.78 47.82 48.46
N GLU A 766 -27.73 47.10 48.06
CA GLU A 766 -27.56 45.70 48.44
C GLU A 766 -27.46 45.56 49.96
N VAL A 767 -26.65 46.40 50.62
CA VAL A 767 -26.53 46.39 52.09
C VAL A 767 -27.91 46.59 52.73
N VAL A 768 -28.63 47.66 52.38
CA VAL A 768 -29.98 47.93 52.93
C VAL A 768 -30.95 46.78 52.66
N ASN A 769 -30.92 46.17 51.48
CA ASN A 769 -31.79 45.05 51.13
C ASN A 769 -31.50 43.79 51.96
N GLN A 770 -30.23 43.52 52.29
CA GLN A 770 -29.83 42.36 53.08
C GLN A 770 -30.00 42.57 54.59
N THR A 771 -29.67 43.77 55.10
CA THR A 771 -29.80 44.11 56.53
C THR A 771 -31.24 44.40 56.93
N GLY A 772 -32.07 44.74 55.96
CA GLY A 772 -33.42 45.26 56.19
C GLY A 772 -33.39 46.76 56.49
N TRP A 773 -34.59 47.36 56.46
CA TRP A 773 -34.81 48.78 56.74
C TRP A 773 -34.72 49.07 58.23
N THR A 774 -34.11 50.19 58.58
CA THR A 774 -33.93 50.64 59.96
C THR A 774 -35.28 50.87 60.63
N VAL A 775 -35.53 50.18 61.74
CA VAL A 775 -36.78 50.34 62.53
C VAL A 775 -36.49 51.21 63.74
N ILE A 776 -37.00 52.45 63.72
CA ILE A 776 -36.94 53.36 64.86
C ILE A 776 -38.10 53.05 65.80
N GLU A 777 -37.81 52.59 67.02
CA GLU A 777 -38.83 52.31 68.04
C GLU A 777 -39.51 53.59 68.52
N TYR A 778 -40.84 53.55 68.67
CA TYR A 778 -41.60 54.68 69.23
C TYR A 778 -41.57 54.70 70.76
N GLY A 779 -41.02 55.78 71.33
CA GLY A 779 -41.09 56.08 72.76
C GLY A 779 -42.19 57.05 73.16
N THR A 780 -42.71 56.89 74.38
CA THR A 780 -43.48 57.95 75.02
C THR A 780 -42.56 59.10 75.47
N LEU A 781 -43.11 60.29 75.76
CA LEU A 781 -42.36 61.48 76.25
C LEU A 781 -41.49 61.24 77.51
N TRP A 782 -41.56 60.06 78.12
CA TRP A 782 -40.91 59.69 79.37
C TRP A 782 -40.02 58.44 79.26
N GLU A 783 -39.90 57.86 78.06
CA GLU A 783 -39.05 56.71 77.77
C GLU A 783 -37.89 57.16 76.91
N ASP A 784 -36.67 56.77 77.30
CA ASP A 784 -35.46 56.94 76.50
C ASP A 784 -35.36 55.79 75.50
N VAL A 785 -36.37 55.68 74.63
CA VAL A 785 -36.42 54.72 73.53
C VAL A 785 -36.59 55.51 72.24
N GLY A 786 -35.66 55.29 71.31
CA GLY A 786 -35.50 56.08 70.09
C GLY A 786 -34.14 55.81 69.44
N TYR A 787 -33.88 56.52 68.34
CA TYR A 787 -32.64 56.39 67.57
C TYR A 787 -31.71 57.58 67.86
N ASN A 788 -30.51 57.30 68.37
CA ASN A 788 -29.51 58.32 68.72
C ASN A 788 -28.45 58.43 67.61
N LEU A 789 -28.44 59.55 66.89
CA LEU A 789 -27.38 59.86 65.92
C LEU A 789 -26.02 59.92 66.62
N GLY A 790 -25.02 59.26 66.05
CA GLY A 790 -23.63 59.19 66.51
C GLY A 790 -23.33 58.06 67.49
N GLU A 791 -24.33 57.27 67.91
CA GLU A 791 -24.09 56.06 68.73
C GLU A 791 -23.57 54.89 67.89
N ASP A 792 -24.10 54.76 66.66
CA ASP A 792 -23.69 53.77 65.66
C ASP A 792 -23.59 54.46 64.29
N PRO A 793 -22.40 54.98 63.93
CA PRO A 793 -22.21 55.72 62.68
C PRO A 793 -22.53 54.90 61.41
N VAL A 794 -22.36 53.57 61.46
CA VAL A 794 -22.72 52.71 60.33
C VAL A 794 -24.24 52.66 60.17
N ALA A 795 -24.99 52.54 61.26
CA ALA A 795 -26.45 52.65 61.20
C ALA A 795 -26.90 54.05 60.73
N ASP A 796 -26.20 55.12 61.15
CA ASP A 796 -26.52 56.49 60.72
C ASP A 796 -26.39 56.63 59.20
N THR A 797 -25.34 56.02 58.64
CA THR A 797 -25.11 55.96 57.19
C THR A 797 -26.24 55.24 56.48
N LEU A 798 -26.63 54.05 56.97
CA LEU A 798 -27.73 53.28 56.36
C LEU A 798 -29.05 54.04 56.43
N LEU A 799 -29.34 54.72 57.52
CA LEU A 799 -30.52 55.57 57.65
C LEU A 799 -30.55 56.70 56.60
N ARG A 800 -29.38 57.27 56.26
CA ARG A 800 -29.26 58.28 55.19
C ARG A 800 -29.44 57.67 53.81
N VAL A 801 -28.88 56.49 53.55
CA VAL A 801 -29.10 55.73 52.31
C VAL A 801 -30.59 55.45 52.13
N GLU A 802 -31.26 54.91 53.14
CA GLU A 802 -32.71 54.67 53.16
C GLU A 802 -33.51 55.95 52.90
N THR A 803 -33.08 57.08 53.50
CA THR A 803 -33.69 58.39 53.27
C THR A 803 -33.53 58.84 51.82
N ALA A 804 -32.34 58.68 51.23
CA ALA A 804 -32.10 59.03 49.83
C ALA A 804 -32.90 58.15 48.86
N LEU A 805 -33.00 56.84 49.15
CA LEU A 805 -33.81 55.90 48.36
C LEU A 805 -35.30 56.25 48.43
N THR A 806 -35.84 56.51 49.62
CA THR A 806 -37.26 56.87 49.80
C THR A 806 -37.63 58.20 49.15
N GLN A 807 -36.71 59.16 49.11
CA GLN A 807 -36.94 60.46 48.47
C GLN A 807 -36.73 60.43 46.95
N GLY A 808 -35.82 59.59 46.47
CA GLY A 808 -35.42 59.56 45.05
C GLY A 808 -36.14 58.50 44.20
N LEU A 809 -36.65 57.42 44.78
CA LEU A 809 -37.32 56.36 44.02
C LEU A 809 -38.82 56.63 43.80
N PRO A 810 -39.40 56.17 42.67
CA PRO A 810 -40.84 56.12 42.49
C PRO A 810 -41.51 55.26 43.57
N ALA A 811 -42.73 55.64 44.00
CA ALA A 811 -43.46 54.91 45.04
C ALA A 811 -43.70 53.43 44.71
N SER A 812 -43.79 53.05 43.43
CA SER A 812 -43.94 51.67 42.99
C SER A 812 -42.70 50.80 43.18
N GLU A 813 -41.53 51.42 43.34
CA GLU A 813 -40.24 50.75 43.53
C GLU A 813 -39.84 50.66 45.01
N LEU A 814 -40.58 51.33 45.91
CA LEU A 814 -40.32 51.31 47.34
C LEU A 814 -41.10 50.18 48.03
N PRO A 815 -40.43 49.29 48.77
CA PRO A 815 -41.13 48.34 49.64
C PRO A 815 -41.84 49.08 50.78
N SER A 816 -42.89 48.48 51.34
CA SER A 816 -43.56 49.04 52.52
C SER A 816 -42.61 49.02 53.72
N HIS A 817 -42.33 50.19 54.30
CA HIS A 817 -41.43 50.32 55.44
C HIS A 817 -41.93 49.52 56.66
N PRO A 818 -41.10 48.72 57.36
CA PRO A 818 -41.55 47.87 58.47
C PRO A 818 -42.31 48.61 59.58
N SER A 819 -41.98 49.88 59.85
CA SER A 819 -42.70 50.74 60.80
C SER A 819 -44.17 51.01 60.43
N HIS A 820 -44.65 50.63 59.24
CA HIS A 820 -46.07 50.69 58.89
C HIS A 820 -46.93 49.85 59.86
N ALA A 821 -46.34 48.82 60.49
CA ALA A 821 -47.01 47.95 61.45
C ALA A 821 -47.36 48.69 62.77
N GLU A 822 -46.57 49.71 63.13
CA GLU A 822 -46.78 50.51 64.34
C GLU A 822 -47.82 51.63 64.17
N PHE A 823 -48.18 51.96 62.93
CA PHE A 823 -49.21 52.96 62.60
C PHE A 823 -50.37 52.37 61.76
N PRO A 824 -51.17 51.43 62.29
CA PRO A 824 -52.23 50.75 61.56
C PRO A 824 -53.49 51.64 61.42
N GLY A 825 -53.43 52.67 60.58
CA GLY A 825 -54.58 53.49 60.21
C GLY A 825 -55.14 53.07 58.85
N SER A 826 -56.30 52.40 58.80
CA SER A 826 -57.01 52.17 57.54
C SER A 826 -57.68 53.46 57.06
N GLY A 827 -57.42 53.87 55.82
CA GLY A 827 -58.17 54.95 55.17
C GLY A 827 -59.65 54.56 55.02
N PRO A 828 -60.62 55.48 55.26
CA PRO A 828 -62.03 55.15 55.19
C PRO A 828 -62.46 54.75 53.76
N PRO A 829 -63.40 53.80 53.60
CA PRO A 829 -63.63 53.02 52.37
C PRO A 829 -64.35 53.75 51.22
N TRP A 830 -64.36 55.08 51.19
CA TRP A 830 -65.14 55.87 50.22
C TRP A 830 -64.31 56.80 49.32
N LEU A 831 -62.98 56.65 49.28
CA LEU A 831 -62.11 57.48 48.44
C LEU A 831 -61.73 56.76 47.13
N SER A 832 -61.90 57.46 46.01
CA SER A 832 -61.61 56.97 44.65
C SER A 832 -60.12 56.66 44.44
N PRO A 833 -59.74 55.82 43.45
CA PRO A 833 -58.36 55.35 43.25
C PRO A 833 -57.30 56.46 43.14
N HIS A 834 -57.65 57.65 42.63
CA HIS A 834 -56.73 58.80 42.57
C HIS A 834 -56.35 59.42 43.93
N TYR A 835 -56.98 59.01 45.04
CA TYR A 835 -56.67 59.50 46.40
C TYR A 835 -55.94 58.47 47.28
N GLN A 836 -55.81 57.21 46.84
CA GLN A 836 -55.00 56.21 47.53
C GLN A 836 -53.49 56.49 47.37
N ASP A 837 -53.05 56.89 46.17
CA ASP A 837 -51.69 57.42 45.93
C ASP A 837 -51.33 58.60 46.85
N GLY A 838 -52.34 59.42 47.22
CA GLY A 838 -52.16 60.57 48.11
C GLY A 838 -52.15 60.22 49.61
N LEU A 839 -52.57 59.03 50.00
CA LEU A 839 -52.56 58.54 51.39
C LEU A 839 -51.30 57.73 51.68
N ASP A 840 -50.81 56.94 50.72
CA ASP A 840 -49.48 56.33 50.77
C ASP A 840 -48.40 57.41 50.78
N ARG A 841 -48.57 58.50 50.00
CA ARG A 841 -47.75 59.71 50.14
C ARG A 841 -47.80 60.33 51.53
N ARG A 842 -48.94 60.35 52.23
CA ARG A 842 -49.03 60.95 53.59
C ARG A 842 -48.51 60.04 54.71
N GLN A 843 -48.55 58.72 54.53
CA GLN A 843 -47.92 57.77 55.46
C GLN A 843 -46.41 57.77 55.26
N SER A 844 -45.93 57.73 54.01
CA SER A 844 -44.53 57.98 53.65
C SER A 844 -44.07 59.35 54.16
N GLU A 845 -44.76 60.45 53.81
CA GLU A 845 -44.43 61.81 54.25
C GLU A 845 -44.47 61.98 55.78
N ARG A 846 -45.30 61.22 56.53
CA ARG A 846 -45.29 61.27 58.02
C ARG A 846 -44.07 60.57 58.61
N THR A 847 -43.65 59.45 58.04
CA THR A 847 -42.38 58.79 58.39
C THR A 847 -41.20 59.68 57.97
N THR A 848 -41.25 60.30 56.79
CA THR A 848 -40.27 61.28 56.30
C THR A 848 -40.27 62.58 57.13
N LEU A 849 -41.41 63.00 57.69
CA LEU A 849 -41.51 64.15 58.62
C LEU A 849 -40.91 63.84 59.99
N GLN A 850 -41.03 62.61 60.50
CA GLN A 850 -40.31 62.19 61.72
C GLN A 850 -38.81 62.05 61.48
N LEU A 851 -38.39 61.49 60.34
CA LEU A 851 -36.98 61.48 59.90
C LEU A 851 -36.42 62.92 59.74
N ARG A 852 -37.20 63.87 59.21
CA ARG A 852 -36.83 65.30 59.12
C ARG A 852 -36.70 65.99 60.48
N VAL A 853 -37.41 65.54 61.51
CA VAL A 853 -37.34 66.11 62.86
C VAL A 853 -36.20 65.50 63.69
N LEU A 854 -35.70 64.32 63.32
CA LEU A 854 -34.51 63.68 63.92
C LEU A 854 -33.19 64.14 63.28
N LEU A 855 -33.21 64.54 62.00
CA LEU A 855 -32.03 64.99 61.23
C LEU A 855 -31.81 66.51 61.20
N CYS A 856 -32.70 67.31 61.81
CA CYS A 856 -32.53 68.75 62.08
C CYS A 856 -32.30 68.97 63.57
#